data_AF-A0A176VBK4-F1
#
_entry.id   AF-A0A176VBK4-F1
#
_cell.length_a   1.000
_cell.length_b   1.000
_cell.length_c   1.000
_cell.angle_alpha   90.00
_cell.angle_beta   90.00
_cell.angle_gamma   90.00
#
_symmetry.space_group_name_H-M   'P 1'
#
loop_
_entity.id
_entity.type
_entity.pdbx_description
1 polymer ?
#
loop_
_entity_poly.entity_id
_entity_poly.type
_entity_poly.pdbx_seq_one_letter_code
_entity_poly.pdbx_strand_id
1 'polypeptide(L)'
;MATMLQFRHSACLQQRSTVVSSFAPGSSLQLARHKNSRPKFRLLRFPSNAACVSRKRHRCLRIRSAGKSDSDTIASENASSAATAKEAVELGLAQFAKGRVKEALDHFNAALKLNPAPEEAQAALYNKACCHAVRSASPPSELVLVQQGTFIGNVWRSVTGNNTSDCRTRGEGTLAAQALRKALKEHDLKFSVILNDPDMAAFRAMPEFKELQDEARKGGEAIGNSFRRDLKLISEVQAPFRGVRKFFYVAFSLAAGISTLFTLPRLILAIQGGDGAPGIPETAQNLAINLGGIAAFVALYIWDNKKEEEQISRISRDETLSRLAVQLQSNRIVELTQLRQSTRPVIIAGSKETVAKAVQKAARYRDDLLKRGVLVVPIVWGGDKEDPMLKKRGFGAVQKPTTSNAIPAGDDFEKKAEDVAAKAVIQAERRFKAEAVSPGEWERWIRDQQASEGVTPGEDVYIVLRLDGRVRKSGRGMPEWIELVNELAPLDSVDLGRLQMCDDGPEACEEGGEELDHLNDVPAAVAVRSDAAMEYMRTSPRAFCYMFRAARRLGRSAQFSGMTSTLPSLPRIPSRHIHGLGSARAADVEQAAIPFRRRLASTECCFTAGSTIVPYDTLASGFEGRLYKLCQVGSFHTSGISWGRAKPAPLYETIVSDIREEVKQALCQFMQQDLKVEKKLAAQIINNSPDYVNKLVEKLKPTVQPHTNLNLMVREVLAEAKFKGVEPYFESIGFTPQEIEKVSMYSRSGLAGVIAKVNLIKSIGIRPEEIPRVVTINPRSLSNALKSQEVKVHYLKQLGLSFDDIRKLVVSYPKALSFGLKNGSLPLVDFLRSKGVNTSEIGKVVVRCPQLLTLNVERKLQPAIEILGSVGITGSNLARVLVTQPSLLRRRLGANIEYCRKLGLDAKPGVIARLLVTCPNFSEDGCKARMSYLESTGLTKEQVVTMIIKNPAWLSFNVESSLSLKVNYLVNVMGRSVQELVTASTFLTMSLENRIMPRWTVLSAMEKVGLLKKTYSLSTLVTWSDDYFYERFVDKCPKEIKKLWFAPSCAEEDNLPKDQQPVA
;
A
#
# COMPACT_ATOMS: atom_id res chain seq x y z
N MET A 1 61.39 -13.45 -15.63
CA MET A 1 60.21 -13.03 -16.43
C MET A 1 59.20 -14.18 -16.48
N ALA A 2 58.02 -13.93 -17.07
CA ALA A 2 56.86 -14.83 -17.15
C ALA A 2 57.06 -16.06 -18.08
N THR A 3 56.24 -17.13 -18.11
CA THR A 3 55.27 -17.74 -17.16
C THR A 3 54.75 -19.08 -17.74
N MET A 4 54.47 -20.08 -16.87
CA MET A 4 53.65 -21.31 -17.07
C MET A 4 54.05 -22.44 -18.05
N LEU A 5 53.79 -23.66 -17.57
CA LEU A 5 53.57 -24.93 -18.29
C LEU A 5 52.28 -25.56 -17.67
N GLN A 6 51.30 -26.03 -18.46
CA GLN A 6 50.99 -27.45 -18.79
C GLN A 6 50.54 -28.37 -17.61
N PHE A 7 49.75 -29.45 -17.78
CA PHE A 7 48.60 -29.82 -18.66
C PHE A 7 48.06 -31.21 -18.18
N ARG A 8 46.84 -31.61 -18.61
CA ARG A 8 46.30 -33.01 -18.75
C ARG A 8 45.91 -33.86 -17.52
N HIS A 9 44.58 -33.98 -17.34
CA HIS A 9 43.76 -35.21 -17.44
C HIS A 9 44.13 -36.58 -16.79
N SER A 10 43.17 -37.03 -15.94
CA SER A 10 42.43 -38.32 -16.01
C SER A 10 42.95 -39.62 -15.37
N ALA A 11 41.97 -40.48 -14.99
CA ALA A 11 42.05 -41.90 -14.53
C ALA A 11 42.65 -42.15 -13.11
N CYS A 12 42.24 -43.15 -12.31
CA CYS A 12 41.01 -43.97 -12.26
C CYS A 12 40.81 -44.59 -10.83
N LEU A 13 39.72 -45.35 -10.66
CA LEU A 13 39.38 -46.35 -9.61
C LEU A 13 40.44 -46.76 -8.55
N GLN A 14 40.03 -46.81 -7.27
CA GLN A 14 39.69 -48.10 -6.60
C GLN A 14 39.05 -47.95 -5.20
N GLN A 15 38.58 -49.07 -4.64
CA GLN A 15 37.90 -49.21 -3.33
C GLN A 15 38.88 -49.69 -2.24
N ARG A 16 38.60 -49.39 -0.96
CA ARG A 16 38.31 -50.41 0.09
C ARG A 16 37.91 -49.82 1.44
N SER A 17 37.48 -50.68 2.36
CA SER A 17 36.72 -50.36 3.58
C SER A 17 37.02 -51.30 4.76
N THR A 18 37.07 -50.75 5.97
CA THR A 18 36.97 -51.42 7.29
C THR A 18 36.29 -50.42 8.25
N VAL A 19 35.14 -50.66 8.91
CA VAL A 19 34.74 -51.74 9.86
C VAL A 19 35.57 -51.60 11.16
N VAL A 20 34.98 -51.34 12.34
CA VAL A 20 34.27 -52.27 13.25
C VAL A 20 33.14 -51.59 14.09
N SER A 21 32.25 -52.40 14.69
CA SER A 21 31.11 -52.16 15.60
C SER A 21 31.36 -51.25 16.84
N SER A 22 30.38 -50.82 17.64
CA SER A 22 29.09 -51.42 18.08
C SER A 22 28.09 -50.32 18.59
N PHE A 23 26.90 -50.55 19.18
CA PHE A 23 26.15 -51.73 19.68
C PHE A 23 24.61 -51.45 19.65
N ALA A 24 23.78 -52.26 20.33
CA ALA A 24 22.33 -52.08 20.57
C ALA A 24 21.93 -52.83 21.88
N PRO A 25 20.72 -52.62 22.46
CA PRO A 25 19.47 -53.30 22.06
C PRO A 25 18.27 -52.32 21.95
N GLY A 26 17.03 -52.69 21.56
CA GLY A 26 16.38 -53.99 21.30
C GLY A 26 15.18 -54.20 22.26
N SER A 27 13.93 -54.05 21.82
CA SER A 27 13.06 -55.15 21.36
C SER A 27 11.74 -54.62 20.72
N SER A 28 10.77 -55.41 20.24
CA SER A 28 10.74 -56.55 19.27
C SER A 28 9.41 -57.31 19.41
N LEU A 29 8.51 -57.23 18.40
CA LEU A 29 7.38 -58.14 18.06
C LEU A 29 6.83 -57.60 16.71
N GLN A 30 6.82 -58.33 15.58
CA GLN A 30 6.06 -59.54 15.21
C GLN A 30 4.53 -59.37 15.38
N LEU A 31 3.67 -59.71 14.42
CA LEU A 31 3.77 -60.42 13.12
C LEU A 31 2.86 -59.66 12.08
N ALA A 32 2.65 -59.97 10.79
CA ALA A 32 2.93 -61.14 9.93
C ALA A 32 3.01 -60.76 8.42
N ARG A 33 2.69 -61.70 7.51
CA ARG A 33 2.52 -61.52 6.05
C ARG A 33 1.11 -61.95 5.63
N HIS A 34 0.55 -61.40 4.55
CA HIS A 34 -0.15 -62.21 3.53
C HIS A 34 -0.22 -61.53 2.14
N LYS A 35 -0.64 -62.29 1.12
CA LYS A 35 -0.65 -61.89 -0.30
C LYS A 35 -2.04 -61.45 -0.81
N ASN A 36 -2.03 -60.88 -2.03
CA ASN A 36 -2.98 -61.06 -3.16
C ASN A 36 -3.93 -59.92 -3.61
N SER A 37 -4.03 -59.85 -4.94
CA SER A 37 -5.18 -59.52 -5.80
C SER A 37 -5.87 -58.15 -5.76
N ARG A 38 -5.90 -57.50 -6.93
CA ARG A 38 -6.95 -56.57 -7.37
C ARG A 38 -8.31 -57.29 -7.51
N PRO A 39 -9.43 -56.55 -7.45
CA PRO A 39 -10.62 -56.88 -8.23
C PRO A 39 -11.00 -55.80 -9.28
N LYS A 40 -11.71 -56.22 -10.33
CA LYS A 40 -12.53 -55.39 -11.23
C LYS A 40 -13.97 -55.90 -11.17
N PHE A 41 -14.98 -55.03 -11.15
CA PHE A 41 -16.34 -55.29 -11.68
C PHE A 41 -16.89 -53.94 -12.21
N ARG A 42 -17.44 -53.79 -13.42
CA ARG A 42 -18.68 -54.34 -14.05
C ARG A 42 -19.95 -53.94 -13.26
N LEU A 43 -20.91 -53.13 -13.74
CA LEU A 43 -21.48 -52.85 -15.09
C LEU A 43 -22.46 -53.92 -15.60
N LEU A 44 -23.77 -53.69 -15.37
CA LEU A 44 -25.00 -54.28 -15.96
C LEU A 44 -26.19 -53.35 -15.56
N ARG A 45 -27.30 -53.16 -16.30
CA ARG A 45 -27.64 -53.39 -17.73
C ARG A 45 -28.87 -52.52 -18.13
N PHE A 46 -29.16 -52.44 -19.43
CA PHE A 46 -30.41 -51.88 -20.01
C PHE A 46 -31.65 -52.77 -19.71
N PRO A 47 -32.87 -52.33 -20.10
CA PRO A 47 -33.36 -52.77 -21.41
C PRO A 47 -33.78 -51.64 -22.36
N SER A 48 -33.81 -51.97 -23.65
CA SER A 48 -34.14 -51.10 -24.79
C SER A 48 -34.91 -51.92 -25.81
N ASN A 49 -35.90 -51.33 -26.50
CA ASN A 49 -36.45 -51.76 -27.81
C ASN A 49 -37.57 -50.78 -28.24
N ALA A 50 -37.91 -50.57 -29.51
CA ALA A 50 -37.35 -51.08 -30.78
C ALA A 50 -37.38 -49.96 -31.86
N ALA A 51 -36.83 -50.24 -33.05
CA ALA A 51 -36.73 -49.29 -34.16
C ALA A 51 -37.70 -49.61 -35.32
N CYS A 52 -37.95 -48.65 -36.21
CA CYS A 52 -38.24 -48.92 -37.62
C CYS A 52 -37.90 -47.70 -38.52
N VAL A 53 -38.00 -47.86 -39.84
CA VAL A 53 -37.45 -46.94 -40.86
C VAL A 53 -38.48 -46.68 -41.97
N SER A 54 -38.60 -45.44 -42.46
CA SER A 54 -38.54 -45.07 -43.91
C SER A 54 -39.44 -43.90 -44.39
N ARG A 55 -38.89 -43.19 -45.41
CA ARG A 55 -39.54 -42.63 -46.63
C ARG A 55 -40.71 -41.61 -46.55
N LYS A 56 -40.37 -40.37 -46.93
CA LYS A 56 -40.94 -39.56 -48.06
C LYS A 56 -42.46 -39.61 -48.33
N ARG A 57 -43.15 -38.46 -48.21
CA ARG A 57 -43.54 -37.58 -49.36
C ARG A 57 -44.28 -36.29 -48.95
N HIS A 58 -44.40 -35.37 -49.91
CA HIS A 58 -45.06 -34.06 -49.77
C HIS A 58 -46.59 -34.14 -49.67
N ARG A 59 -47.19 -33.16 -49.00
CA ARG A 59 -48.30 -32.37 -49.58
C ARG A 59 -48.27 -30.94 -49.02
N CYS A 60 -48.91 -30.00 -49.71
CA CYS A 60 -48.87 -28.56 -49.39
C CYS A 60 -50.30 -27.99 -49.33
N LEU A 61 -50.48 -26.90 -48.57
CA LEU A 61 -51.58 -25.92 -48.62
C LEU A 61 -53.05 -26.41 -48.65
N ARG A 62 -53.83 -25.98 -47.66
CA ARG A 62 -54.66 -24.76 -47.86
C ARG A 62 -55.04 -24.06 -46.55
N ILE A 63 -55.48 -22.80 -46.70
CA ILE A 63 -55.70 -21.81 -45.64
C ILE A 63 -57.15 -21.83 -45.14
N ARG A 64 -57.36 -21.52 -43.86
CA ARG A 64 -58.51 -20.71 -43.41
C ARG A 64 -58.02 -19.58 -42.50
N SER A 65 -58.68 -18.42 -42.58
CA SER A 65 -58.23 -17.16 -42.03
C SER A 65 -59.25 -16.55 -41.07
N ALA A 66 -58.89 -16.45 -39.79
CA ALA A 66 -59.51 -15.63 -38.75
C ALA A 66 -58.49 -15.51 -37.59
N GLY A 67 -58.37 -14.42 -36.83
CA GLY A 67 -58.93 -13.06 -37.00
C GLY A 67 -57.83 -12.02 -36.75
N LYS A 68 -58.16 -10.72 -36.78
CA LYS A 68 -57.17 -9.62 -36.68
C LYS A 68 -57.24 -8.90 -35.34
N SER A 69 -56.69 -9.52 -34.30
CA SER A 69 -56.48 -8.96 -32.95
C SER A 69 -55.23 -9.58 -32.29
N ASP A 70 -54.84 -9.07 -31.12
CA ASP A 70 -53.94 -9.72 -30.15
C ASP A 70 -52.44 -9.86 -30.50
N SER A 71 -51.92 -9.09 -31.46
CA SER A 71 -50.47 -8.99 -31.72
C SER A 71 -49.67 -8.41 -30.55
N ASP A 72 -50.29 -7.52 -29.78
CA ASP A 72 -49.59 -6.71 -28.78
C ASP A 72 -49.64 -7.36 -27.38
N THR A 73 -50.66 -8.19 -27.13
CA THR A 73 -50.85 -8.94 -25.88
C THR A 73 -49.84 -10.07 -25.75
N ILE A 74 -49.67 -10.88 -26.80
CA ILE A 74 -48.84 -12.10 -26.84
C ILE A 74 -47.33 -11.78 -26.73
N ALA A 75 -46.93 -10.54 -27.02
CA ALA A 75 -45.53 -10.10 -26.90
C ALA A 75 -45.04 -9.97 -25.45
N SER A 76 -45.95 -9.79 -24.48
CA SER A 76 -45.58 -9.51 -23.08
C SER A 76 -45.34 -10.76 -22.22
N GLU A 77 -46.04 -11.87 -22.48
CA GLU A 77 -45.98 -13.09 -21.65
C GLU A 77 -44.63 -13.82 -21.71
N ASN A 78 -43.92 -13.74 -22.84
CA ASN A 78 -42.61 -14.38 -23.00
C ASN A 78 -41.46 -13.62 -22.31
N ALA A 79 -41.70 -12.40 -21.80
CA ALA A 79 -40.67 -11.60 -21.12
C ALA A 79 -40.59 -11.86 -19.60
N SER A 80 -41.64 -12.45 -18.99
CA SER A 80 -41.80 -12.59 -17.53
C SER A 80 -41.45 -13.97 -16.97
N SER A 81 -40.70 -14.80 -17.70
CA SER A 81 -40.33 -16.16 -17.29
C SER A 81 -39.16 -16.24 -16.29
N ALA A 82 -38.43 -15.14 -16.06
CA ALA A 82 -37.33 -15.08 -15.10
C ALA A 82 -37.85 -14.90 -13.67
N ALA A 83 -37.51 -15.82 -12.78
CA ALA A 83 -37.89 -15.79 -11.37
C ALA A 83 -37.00 -14.86 -10.53
N THR A 84 -35.84 -14.45 -11.05
CA THR A 84 -34.88 -13.56 -10.36
C THR A 84 -34.27 -12.50 -11.27
N ALA A 85 -33.82 -11.39 -10.70
CA ALA A 85 -33.13 -10.34 -11.45
C ALA A 85 -31.85 -10.85 -12.14
N LYS A 86 -31.08 -11.71 -11.46
CA LYS A 86 -29.89 -12.39 -12.03
C LYS A 86 -30.21 -13.18 -13.29
N GLU A 87 -31.25 -14.01 -13.24
CA GLU A 87 -31.71 -14.81 -14.38
C GLU A 87 -32.17 -13.93 -15.54
N ALA A 88 -32.86 -12.83 -15.27
CA ALA A 88 -33.23 -11.84 -16.28
C ALA A 88 -32.00 -11.17 -16.94
N VAL A 89 -30.92 -10.89 -16.19
CA VAL A 89 -29.65 -10.40 -16.77
C VAL A 89 -28.96 -11.47 -17.62
N GLU A 90 -28.92 -12.73 -17.16
CA GLU A 90 -28.30 -13.84 -17.91
C GLU A 90 -29.07 -14.16 -19.21
N LEU A 91 -30.41 -14.12 -19.18
CA LEU A 91 -31.25 -14.23 -20.36
C LEU A 91 -31.07 -13.03 -21.32
N GLY A 92 -31.02 -11.81 -20.79
CA GLY A 92 -30.75 -10.60 -21.59
C GLY A 92 -29.43 -10.69 -22.35
N LEU A 93 -28.35 -11.10 -21.67
CA LEU A 93 -27.04 -11.36 -22.28
C LEU A 93 -27.10 -12.47 -23.34
N ALA A 94 -27.84 -13.55 -23.06
CA ALA A 94 -28.02 -14.66 -24.00
C ALA A 94 -28.85 -14.30 -25.24
N GLN A 95 -29.67 -13.23 -25.21
CA GLN A 95 -30.38 -12.70 -26.38
C GLN A 95 -29.55 -11.64 -27.11
N PHE A 96 -28.81 -10.81 -26.38
CA PHE A 96 -27.87 -9.82 -26.94
C PHE A 96 -26.80 -10.52 -27.78
N ALA A 97 -26.20 -11.61 -27.28
CA ALA A 97 -25.23 -12.44 -28.01
C ALA A 97 -25.79 -13.14 -29.27
N LYS A 98 -27.12 -13.13 -29.48
CA LYS A 98 -27.79 -13.61 -30.71
C LYS A 98 -28.18 -12.45 -31.65
N GLY A 99 -27.78 -11.22 -31.36
CA GLY A 99 -28.19 -10.00 -32.08
C GLY A 99 -29.63 -9.55 -31.81
N ARG A 100 -30.32 -10.13 -30.83
CA ARG A 100 -31.75 -9.85 -30.55
C ARG A 100 -31.89 -8.68 -29.56
N VAL A 101 -31.44 -7.50 -29.98
CA VAL A 101 -31.26 -6.34 -29.08
C VAL A 101 -32.57 -5.86 -28.43
N LYS A 102 -33.74 -6.08 -29.06
CA LYS A 102 -35.05 -5.78 -28.44
C LYS A 102 -35.36 -6.75 -27.28
N GLU A 103 -35.32 -8.05 -27.53
CA GLU A 103 -35.53 -9.09 -26.48
C GLU A 103 -34.54 -8.91 -25.32
N ALA A 104 -33.28 -8.55 -25.60
CA ALA A 104 -32.29 -8.24 -24.58
C ALA A 104 -32.68 -7.04 -23.70
N LEU A 105 -33.11 -5.93 -24.30
CA LEU A 105 -33.60 -4.76 -23.58
C LEU A 105 -34.80 -5.07 -22.70
N ASP A 106 -35.75 -5.87 -23.19
CA ASP A 106 -36.94 -6.22 -22.44
C ASP A 106 -36.58 -7.05 -21.19
N HIS A 107 -35.64 -7.99 -21.30
CA HIS A 107 -35.10 -8.72 -20.14
C HIS A 107 -34.30 -7.82 -19.17
N PHE A 108 -33.45 -6.90 -19.64
CA PHE A 108 -32.74 -5.97 -18.75
C PHE A 108 -33.69 -4.98 -18.04
N ASN A 109 -34.76 -4.55 -18.71
CA ASN A 109 -35.83 -3.76 -18.11
C ASN A 109 -36.67 -4.57 -17.09
N ALA A 110 -36.79 -5.89 -17.26
CA ALA A 110 -37.40 -6.79 -16.29
C ALA A 110 -36.50 -6.98 -15.05
N ALA A 111 -35.20 -7.21 -15.25
CA ALA A 111 -34.21 -7.34 -14.16
C ALA A 111 -34.25 -6.15 -13.18
N LEU A 112 -34.36 -4.93 -13.72
CA LEU A 112 -34.45 -3.69 -12.93
C LEU A 112 -35.77 -3.52 -12.14
N LYS A 113 -36.78 -4.37 -12.37
CA LYS A 113 -38.04 -4.42 -11.60
C LYS A 113 -38.04 -5.52 -10.53
N LEU A 114 -37.18 -6.52 -10.65
CA LEU A 114 -37.13 -7.72 -9.78
C LEU A 114 -36.28 -7.52 -8.51
N ASN A 115 -36.27 -6.31 -7.94
CA ASN A 115 -35.47 -5.92 -6.76
C ASN A 115 -34.00 -6.41 -6.80
N PRO A 116 -33.22 -6.02 -7.82
CA PRO A 116 -31.88 -6.55 -8.09
C PRO A 116 -30.87 -6.25 -6.97
N ALA A 117 -29.91 -7.17 -6.78
CA ALA A 117 -28.70 -6.87 -6.01
C ALA A 117 -27.87 -5.75 -6.69
N PRO A 118 -27.01 -5.00 -5.97
CA PRO A 118 -26.27 -3.88 -6.55
C PRO A 118 -25.42 -4.22 -7.78
N GLU A 119 -24.84 -5.42 -7.83
CA GLU A 119 -24.06 -5.92 -8.97
C GLU A 119 -24.96 -6.28 -10.17
N GLU A 120 -26.14 -6.86 -9.91
CA GLU A 120 -27.15 -7.19 -10.93
C GLU A 120 -27.77 -5.92 -11.54
N ALA A 121 -28.02 -4.91 -10.71
CA ALA A 121 -28.51 -3.60 -11.13
C ALA A 121 -27.47 -2.84 -11.97
N GLN A 122 -26.19 -2.87 -11.56
CA GLN A 122 -25.07 -2.34 -12.34
C GLN A 122 -25.01 -3.01 -13.72
N ALA A 123 -25.04 -4.35 -13.77
CA ALA A 123 -24.99 -5.12 -15.00
C ALA A 123 -26.21 -4.87 -15.91
N ALA A 124 -27.42 -4.83 -15.35
CA ALA A 124 -28.65 -4.57 -16.11
C ALA A 124 -28.66 -3.16 -16.73
N LEU A 125 -28.24 -2.12 -15.98
CA LEU A 125 -28.12 -0.76 -16.51
C LEU A 125 -27.01 -0.65 -17.56
N TYR A 126 -25.88 -1.31 -17.35
CA TYR A 126 -24.75 -1.30 -18.29
C TYR A 126 -25.11 -1.99 -19.61
N ASN A 127 -25.62 -3.23 -19.57
CA ASN A 127 -25.97 -3.97 -20.77
C ASN A 127 -27.16 -3.33 -21.52
N LYS A 128 -28.08 -2.67 -20.80
CA LYS A 128 -29.11 -1.81 -21.40
C LYS A 128 -28.50 -0.67 -22.20
N ALA A 129 -27.46 -0.01 -21.70
CA ALA A 129 -26.75 1.03 -22.44
C ALA A 129 -26.06 0.48 -23.70
N CYS A 130 -25.39 -0.68 -23.62
CA CYS A 130 -24.82 -1.36 -24.80
C CYS A 130 -25.89 -1.66 -25.86
N CYS A 131 -27.09 -2.09 -25.43
CA CYS A 131 -28.21 -2.32 -26.36
C CYS A 131 -28.67 -1.04 -27.08
N HIS A 132 -28.72 0.10 -26.39
CA HIS A 132 -29.03 1.38 -27.03
C HIS A 132 -27.89 1.84 -27.96
N ALA A 133 -26.62 1.62 -27.60
CA ALA A 133 -25.45 1.91 -28.44
C ALA A 133 -25.42 1.09 -29.75
N VAL A 134 -25.83 -0.18 -29.71
CA VAL A 134 -25.94 -1.03 -30.91
C VAL A 134 -27.15 -0.64 -31.78
N ARG A 135 -28.25 -0.20 -31.16
CA ARG A 135 -29.44 0.30 -31.89
C ARG A 135 -29.14 1.60 -32.64
N SER A 136 -28.41 2.54 -32.04
CA SER A 136 -28.03 3.80 -32.70
C SER A 136 -27.01 3.61 -33.83
N ALA A 137 -26.27 2.50 -33.86
CA ALA A 137 -25.37 2.10 -34.95
C ALA A 137 -26.07 1.44 -36.15
N SER A 138 -27.35 1.06 -36.02
CA SER A 138 -28.05 0.22 -37.00
C SER A 138 -28.91 1.05 -37.96
N PRO A 139 -28.79 0.90 -39.28
CA PRO A 139 -29.67 1.59 -40.24
C PRO A 139 -31.13 1.10 -40.13
N PRO A 140 -32.12 1.97 -40.36
CA PRO A 140 -33.54 1.65 -40.15
C PRO A 140 -34.02 0.54 -41.09
N SER A 141 -34.29 -0.63 -40.52
CA SER A 141 -34.77 -1.81 -41.23
C SER A 141 -36.28 -1.76 -41.46
N GLU A 142 -36.74 -0.86 -42.32
CA GLU A 142 -38.17 -0.58 -42.56
C GLU A 142 -38.52 -0.78 -44.05
N LEU A 143 -38.24 -1.99 -44.56
CA LEU A 143 -38.69 -2.46 -45.88
C LEU A 143 -40.20 -2.74 -45.84
N VAL A 144 -41.01 -1.69 -46.01
CA VAL A 144 -42.47 -1.82 -46.13
C VAL A 144 -42.82 -2.49 -47.46
N LEU A 145 -43.23 -3.75 -47.39
CA LEU A 145 -43.68 -4.54 -48.53
C LEU A 145 -45.09 -4.09 -48.98
N VAL A 146 -45.15 -3.02 -49.77
CA VAL A 146 -46.38 -2.62 -50.46
C VAL A 146 -46.65 -3.60 -51.61
N GLN A 147 -47.69 -4.42 -51.47
CA GLN A 147 -48.24 -5.18 -52.59
C GLN A 147 -49.07 -4.25 -53.49
N GLN A 148 -48.54 -3.89 -54.65
CA GLN A 148 -49.34 -3.63 -55.86
C GLN A 148 -48.68 -4.31 -57.06
N GLY A 149 -49.48 -4.64 -58.08
CA GLY A 149 -49.07 -5.47 -59.20
C GLY A 149 -48.57 -4.70 -60.42
N THR A 150 -48.26 -5.46 -61.47
CA THR A 150 -48.15 -5.02 -62.88
C THR A 150 -47.13 -3.91 -63.23
N PHE A 151 -45.91 -4.39 -63.54
CA PHE A 151 -45.19 -4.16 -64.80
C PHE A 151 -44.60 -2.76 -65.17
N ILE A 152 -43.41 -2.81 -65.81
CA ILE A 152 -42.67 -1.75 -66.53
C ILE A 152 -41.97 -0.64 -65.70
N GLY A 153 -40.67 -0.45 -65.98
CA GLY A 153 -40.06 0.89 -66.05
C GLY A 153 -39.04 1.26 -64.96
N ASN A 154 -37.76 1.36 -65.33
CA ASN A 154 -36.72 1.92 -64.46
C ASN A 154 -36.76 3.47 -64.46
N VAL A 155 -37.22 4.10 -63.37
CA VAL A 155 -36.91 5.51 -63.06
C VAL A 155 -36.63 5.67 -61.56
N TRP A 156 -35.36 5.73 -61.17
CA TRP A 156 -34.97 6.17 -59.83
C TRP A 156 -34.92 7.69 -59.81
N ARG A 157 -35.99 8.35 -59.33
CA ARG A 157 -35.98 9.79 -59.04
C ARG A 157 -35.80 10.01 -57.53
N SER A 158 -34.80 10.80 -57.17
CA SER A 158 -34.52 11.16 -55.77
C SER A 158 -35.70 11.87 -55.11
N VAL A 159 -36.09 11.41 -53.92
CA VAL A 159 -36.96 12.15 -53.01
C VAL A 159 -36.15 12.45 -51.75
N THR A 160 -35.75 13.70 -51.59
CA THR A 160 -34.94 14.17 -50.46
C THR A 160 -35.77 14.20 -49.18
N GLY A 161 -35.55 13.24 -48.29
CA GLY A 161 -36.26 13.09 -47.01
C GLY A 161 -35.34 13.25 -45.79
N ASN A 162 -34.56 14.32 -45.70
CA ASN A 162 -33.78 14.61 -44.49
C ASN A 162 -34.72 14.88 -43.31
N ASN A 163 -34.63 14.03 -42.26
CA ASN A 163 -34.67 14.37 -40.82
C ASN A 163 -34.96 13.14 -39.94
N THR A 164 -35.71 12.14 -40.43
CA THR A 164 -36.23 11.05 -39.59
C THR A 164 -35.17 10.09 -39.02
N SER A 165 -34.01 9.98 -39.66
CA SER A 165 -32.87 9.19 -39.17
C SER A 165 -32.17 9.84 -37.97
N ASP A 166 -31.81 11.12 -38.07
CA ASP A 166 -31.07 11.87 -37.02
C ASP A 166 -31.89 12.02 -35.72
N CYS A 167 -33.21 12.10 -35.81
CA CYS A 167 -34.08 12.05 -34.63
C CYS A 167 -34.00 10.71 -33.88
N ARG A 168 -33.91 9.59 -34.61
CA ARG A 168 -33.97 8.23 -34.04
C ARG A 168 -32.63 7.83 -33.41
N THR A 169 -31.50 8.21 -34.02
CA THR A 169 -30.15 7.98 -33.46
C THR A 169 -29.90 8.74 -32.16
N ARG A 170 -30.24 10.03 -32.09
CA ARG A 170 -30.17 10.84 -30.85
C ARG A 170 -31.06 10.29 -29.73
N GLY A 171 -32.26 9.79 -30.09
CA GLY A 171 -33.17 9.16 -29.13
C GLY A 171 -32.55 7.93 -28.44
N GLU A 172 -31.81 7.10 -29.18
CA GLU A 172 -31.10 5.95 -28.61
C GLU A 172 -29.83 6.38 -27.84
N GLY A 173 -29.05 7.34 -28.36
CA GLY A 173 -27.85 7.86 -27.69
C GLY A 173 -28.14 8.49 -26.32
N THR A 174 -29.21 9.28 -26.21
CA THR A 174 -29.66 9.86 -24.94
C THR A 174 -30.11 8.79 -23.93
N LEU A 175 -30.77 7.71 -24.38
CA LEU A 175 -31.16 6.58 -23.52
C LEU A 175 -29.95 5.78 -23.02
N ALA A 176 -28.92 5.57 -23.87
CA ALA A 176 -27.65 4.98 -23.45
C ALA A 176 -26.97 5.84 -22.36
N ALA A 177 -26.88 7.15 -22.58
CA ALA A 177 -26.29 8.08 -21.63
C ALA A 177 -27.05 8.11 -20.29
N GLN A 178 -28.39 8.08 -20.29
CA GLN A 178 -29.19 8.03 -19.06
C GLN A 178 -28.95 6.74 -18.24
N ALA A 179 -28.90 5.59 -18.90
CA ALA A 179 -28.62 4.32 -18.23
C ALA A 179 -27.20 4.30 -17.61
N LEU A 180 -26.21 4.88 -18.31
CA LEU A 180 -24.85 5.01 -17.79
C LEU A 180 -24.74 6.02 -16.65
N ARG A 181 -25.39 7.19 -16.71
CA ARG A 181 -25.46 8.15 -15.58
C ARG A 181 -25.93 7.45 -14.31
N LYS A 182 -26.97 6.60 -14.42
CA LYS A 182 -27.49 5.82 -13.29
C LYS A 182 -26.49 4.77 -12.79
N ALA A 183 -25.86 4.00 -13.67
CA ALA A 183 -24.86 3.00 -13.30
C ALA A 183 -23.61 3.61 -12.63
N LEU A 184 -23.16 4.77 -13.11
CA LEU A 184 -22.04 5.54 -12.55
C LEU A 184 -22.39 6.12 -11.17
N LYS A 185 -23.58 6.74 -11.03
CA LYS A 185 -24.04 7.37 -9.78
C LYS A 185 -24.37 6.37 -8.68
N GLU A 186 -25.26 5.41 -8.95
CA GLU A 186 -25.92 4.59 -7.93
C GLU A 186 -25.16 3.29 -7.63
N HIS A 187 -24.30 2.85 -8.55
CA HIS A 187 -23.62 1.55 -8.46
C HIS A 187 -22.08 1.65 -8.60
N ASP A 188 -21.48 2.84 -8.54
CA ASP A 188 -20.04 3.11 -8.68
C ASP A 188 -19.37 2.36 -9.87
N LEU A 189 -20.09 2.26 -11.00
CA LEU A 189 -19.51 1.75 -12.25
C LEU A 189 -18.24 2.55 -12.57
N LYS A 190 -17.17 1.86 -12.96
CA LYS A 190 -15.95 2.55 -13.38
C LYS A 190 -16.13 3.08 -14.80
N PHE A 191 -15.93 4.39 -14.98
CA PHE A 191 -15.99 5.01 -16.31
C PHE A 191 -15.02 4.37 -17.32
N SER A 192 -13.89 3.84 -16.85
CA SER A 192 -12.96 3.06 -17.67
C SER A 192 -13.54 1.76 -18.23
N VAL A 193 -14.64 1.21 -17.71
CA VAL A 193 -15.36 0.11 -18.38
C VAL A 193 -16.01 0.61 -19.68
N ILE A 194 -16.64 1.79 -19.65
CA ILE A 194 -17.25 2.43 -20.83
C ILE A 194 -16.16 2.79 -21.88
N LEU A 195 -14.97 3.18 -21.42
CA LEU A 195 -13.82 3.47 -22.30
C LEU A 195 -13.16 2.23 -22.91
N ASN A 196 -13.27 1.06 -22.27
CA ASN A 196 -12.57 -0.17 -22.71
C ASN A 196 -13.47 -1.12 -23.52
N ASP A 197 -14.79 -0.95 -23.48
CA ASP A 197 -15.72 -1.90 -24.10
C ASP A 197 -15.86 -1.65 -25.63
N PRO A 198 -15.72 -2.68 -26.49
CA PRO A 198 -15.94 -2.56 -27.93
C PRO A 198 -17.39 -2.23 -28.31
N ASP A 199 -18.40 -2.75 -27.61
CA ASP A 199 -19.82 -2.56 -27.93
C ASP A 199 -20.27 -1.10 -27.69
N MET A 200 -19.47 -0.34 -26.93
CA MET A 200 -19.65 1.10 -26.70
C MET A 200 -19.04 2.00 -27.78
N ALA A 201 -18.25 1.48 -28.73
CA ALA A 201 -17.54 2.31 -29.72
C ALA A 201 -18.48 3.22 -30.53
N ALA A 202 -19.63 2.69 -30.95
CA ALA A 202 -20.65 3.47 -31.63
C ALA A 202 -21.15 4.65 -30.78
N PHE A 203 -21.41 4.43 -29.48
CA PHE A 203 -21.84 5.49 -28.56
C PHE A 203 -20.73 6.51 -28.29
N ARG A 204 -19.46 6.11 -28.22
CA ARG A 204 -18.33 7.05 -28.04
C ARG A 204 -18.21 8.08 -29.17
N ALA A 205 -18.67 7.75 -30.38
CA ALA A 205 -18.75 8.67 -31.50
C ALA A 205 -19.90 9.71 -31.40
N MET A 206 -20.84 9.56 -30.46
CA MET A 206 -22.08 10.36 -30.39
C MET A 206 -21.97 11.58 -29.45
N PRO A 207 -22.62 12.72 -29.76
CA PRO A 207 -22.62 13.93 -28.91
C PRO A 207 -22.77 13.65 -27.41
N GLU A 208 -23.73 12.80 -27.06
CA GLU A 208 -24.16 12.45 -25.71
C GLU A 208 -23.06 11.76 -24.87
N PHE A 209 -22.10 11.06 -25.50
CA PHE A 209 -20.96 10.50 -24.79
C PHE A 209 -19.99 11.59 -24.30
N LYS A 210 -19.84 12.69 -25.06
CA LYS A 210 -18.98 13.81 -24.62
C LYS A 210 -19.60 14.56 -23.45
N GLU A 211 -20.93 14.72 -23.44
CA GLU A 211 -21.66 15.23 -22.27
C GLU A 211 -21.43 14.34 -21.04
N LEU A 212 -21.62 13.02 -21.19
CA LEU A 212 -21.40 12.03 -20.14
C LEU A 212 -19.94 12.06 -19.63
N GLN A 213 -18.96 12.22 -20.51
CA GLN A 213 -17.55 12.33 -20.13
C GLN A 213 -17.26 13.65 -19.40
N ASP A 214 -17.78 14.78 -19.86
CA ASP A 214 -17.58 16.08 -19.20
C ASP A 214 -18.27 16.15 -17.83
N GLU A 215 -19.45 15.53 -17.69
CA GLU A 215 -20.09 15.28 -16.39
C GLU A 215 -19.19 14.44 -15.49
N ALA A 216 -18.72 13.28 -15.94
CA ALA A 216 -17.89 12.38 -15.14
C ALA A 216 -16.54 13.01 -14.74
N ARG A 217 -15.97 13.85 -15.62
CA ARG A 217 -14.73 14.62 -15.41
C ARG A 217 -14.92 15.73 -14.39
N LYS A 218 -16.06 16.44 -14.42
CA LYS A 218 -16.46 17.44 -13.41
C LYS A 218 -16.85 16.79 -12.08
N GLY A 219 -17.39 15.57 -12.12
CA GLY A 219 -17.97 14.86 -10.99
C GLY A 219 -19.19 15.57 -10.41
N GLY A 220 -19.75 15.00 -9.35
CA GLY A 220 -20.85 15.60 -8.59
C GLY A 220 -22.04 14.67 -8.45
N GLU A 221 -23.17 15.21 -7.97
CA GLU A 221 -24.33 14.41 -7.57
C GLU A 221 -25.05 13.72 -8.75
N ALA A 222 -24.91 14.24 -9.98
CA ALA A 222 -25.58 13.67 -11.15
C ALA A 222 -25.01 12.32 -11.61
N ILE A 223 -23.70 12.09 -11.40
CA ILE A 223 -22.94 11.00 -12.04
C ILE A 223 -21.93 10.31 -11.10
N GLY A 224 -21.76 10.81 -9.88
CA GLY A 224 -20.78 10.29 -8.92
C GLY A 224 -19.41 10.98 -9.01
N ASN A 225 -18.45 10.43 -8.27
CA ASN A 225 -17.12 11.03 -8.08
C ASN A 225 -15.95 10.04 -8.30
N SER A 226 -16.18 8.83 -8.82
CA SER A 226 -15.12 7.84 -9.12
C SER A 226 -14.13 8.33 -10.16
N PHE A 227 -14.60 8.61 -11.37
CA PHE A 227 -13.72 9.04 -12.47
C PHE A 227 -12.91 10.30 -12.12
N ARG A 228 -13.54 11.33 -11.53
CA ARG A 228 -12.83 12.52 -11.06
C ARG A 228 -11.80 12.24 -9.95
N ARG A 229 -12.04 11.28 -9.05
CA ARG A 229 -11.02 10.86 -8.06
C ARG A 229 -9.81 10.23 -8.75
N ASP A 230 -10.04 9.35 -9.72
CA ASP A 230 -8.97 8.66 -10.46
C ASP A 230 -8.14 9.66 -11.28
N LEU A 231 -8.78 10.60 -12.00
CA LEU A 231 -8.10 11.70 -12.71
C LEU A 231 -7.29 12.60 -11.75
N LYS A 232 -7.83 12.94 -10.57
CA LYS A 232 -7.08 13.71 -9.55
C LYS A 232 -5.85 12.94 -9.06
N LEU A 233 -5.95 11.63 -8.82
CA LEU A 233 -4.82 10.79 -8.41
C LEU A 233 -3.72 10.76 -9.48
N ILE A 234 -4.06 10.68 -10.76
CA ILE A 234 -3.10 10.78 -11.87
C ILE A 234 -2.45 12.18 -11.90
N SER A 235 -3.23 13.25 -11.67
CA SER A 235 -2.70 14.63 -11.65
C SER A 235 -1.73 14.89 -10.49
N GLU A 236 -1.94 14.31 -9.32
CA GLU A 236 -1.03 14.43 -8.16
C GLU A 236 0.26 13.60 -8.36
N VAL A 237 0.24 12.56 -9.20
CA VAL A 237 1.47 11.86 -9.64
C VAL A 237 2.28 12.72 -10.63
N GLN A 238 1.61 13.48 -11.49
CA GLN A 238 2.28 14.41 -12.42
C GLN A 238 2.75 15.71 -11.74
N ALA A 239 2.08 16.15 -10.69
CA ALA A 239 2.39 17.35 -9.92
C ALA A 239 2.46 17.03 -8.41
N PRO A 240 3.54 16.36 -7.96
CA PRO A 240 3.65 15.85 -6.60
C PRO A 240 3.52 16.95 -5.55
N PHE A 241 2.74 16.67 -4.51
CA PHE A 241 2.45 17.54 -3.37
C PHE A 241 1.59 18.78 -3.70
N ARG A 242 0.92 18.86 -4.86
CA ARG A 242 -0.06 19.94 -5.13
C ARG A 242 -1.13 20.02 -4.05
N GLY A 243 -1.71 18.88 -3.64
CA GLY A 243 -2.68 18.84 -2.55
C GLY A 243 -2.13 19.41 -1.23
N VAL A 244 -0.85 19.21 -0.96
CA VAL A 244 -0.15 19.75 0.21
C VAL A 244 0.08 21.26 0.09
N ARG A 245 0.47 21.77 -1.09
CA ARG A 245 0.58 23.22 -1.35
C ARG A 245 -0.75 23.93 -1.09
N LYS A 246 -1.84 23.41 -1.65
CA LYS A 246 -3.18 23.98 -1.49
C LYS A 246 -3.66 24.00 -0.04
N PHE A 247 -3.35 22.95 0.73
CA PHE A 247 -3.59 22.95 2.18
C PHE A 247 -2.84 24.11 2.87
N PHE A 248 -1.56 24.32 2.57
CA PHE A 248 -0.79 25.42 3.16
C PHE A 248 -1.27 26.81 2.70
N TYR A 249 -1.67 26.99 1.43
CA TYR A 249 -2.24 28.27 0.98
C TYR A 249 -3.50 28.63 1.78
N VAL A 250 -4.46 27.70 1.92
CA VAL A 250 -5.67 27.91 2.73
C VAL A 250 -5.32 28.13 4.21
N ALA A 251 -4.43 27.33 4.79
CA ALA A 251 -4.04 27.46 6.18
C ALA A 251 -3.35 28.81 6.50
N PHE A 252 -2.51 29.32 5.60
CA PHE A 252 -1.85 30.62 5.78
C PHE A 252 -2.80 31.80 5.50
N SER A 253 -3.71 31.71 4.52
CA SER A 253 -4.79 32.69 4.37
C SER A 253 -5.67 32.77 5.62
N LEU A 254 -6.03 31.64 6.23
CA LEU A 254 -6.79 31.61 7.48
C LEU A 254 -5.99 32.20 8.66
N ALA A 255 -4.71 31.86 8.80
CA ALA A 255 -3.85 32.41 9.85
C ALA A 255 -3.68 33.94 9.74
N ALA A 256 -3.45 34.45 8.54
CA ALA A 256 -3.36 35.88 8.26
C ALA A 256 -4.73 36.59 8.44
N GLY A 257 -5.83 35.92 8.13
CA GLY A 257 -7.19 36.42 8.40
C GLY A 257 -7.49 36.55 9.90
N ILE A 258 -7.12 35.54 10.70
CA ILE A 258 -7.21 35.59 12.17
C ILE A 258 -6.31 36.69 12.74
N SER A 259 -5.08 36.85 12.21
CA SER A 259 -4.20 37.94 12.63
C SER A 259 -4.79 39.32 12.30
N THR A 260 -5.33 39.50 11.09
CA THR A 260 -6.05 40.71 10.66
C THR A 260 -7.19 41.07 11.61
N LEU A 261 -7.97 40.07 12.07
CA LEU A 261 -9.09 40.26 13.00
C LEU A 261 -8.64 40.86 14.36
N PHE A 262 -7.41 40.57 14.81
CA PHE A 262 -6.84 41.17 16.02
C PHE A 262 -6.07 42.48 15.76
N THR A 263 -5.51 42.67 14.56
CA THR A 263 -4.81 43.92 14.20
C THR A 263 -5.79 45.06 13.91
N LEU A 264 -6.95 44.79 13.31
CA LEU A 264 -7.89 45.83 12.90
C LEU A 264 -8.44 46.67 14.08
N PRO A 265 -8.89 46.09 15.21
CA PRO A 265 -9.29 46.87 16.40
C PRO A 265 -8.11 47.65 17.02
N ARG A 266 -6.90 47.09 16.98
CA ARG A 266 -5.68 47.79 17.44
C ARG A 266 -5.36 49.01 16.58
N LEU A 267 -5.59 48.94 15.27
CA LEU A 267 -5.39 50.09 14.39
C LEU A 267 -6.44 51.19 14.64
N ILE A 268 -7.69 50.81 14.91
CA ILE A 268 -8.74 51.76 15.31
C ILE A 268 -8.36 52.48 16.61
N LEU A 269 -7.90 51.76 17.63
CA LEU A 269 -7.40 52.34 18.88
C LEU A 269 -6.14 53.22 18.67
N ALA A 270 -5.23 52.81 17.79
CA ALA A 270 -4.05 53.61 17.43
C ALA A 270 -4.42 54.95 16.76
N ILE A 271 -5.49 54.97 15.95
CA ILE A 271 -6.01 56.17 15.27
C ILE A 271 -6.82 57.04 16.24
N GLN A 272 -7.53 56.46 17.21
CA GLN A 272 -8.28 57.18 18.23
C GLN A 272 -7.38 57.83 19.29
N GLY A 273 -6.23 57.22 19.60
CA GLY A 273 -5.27 57.73 20.58
C GLY A 273 -5.69 57.52 22.03
N GLY A 274 -4.84 58.01 22.95
CA GLY A 274 -5.00 57.85 24.41
C GLY A 274 -3.86 57.07 25.06
N ASP A 275 -3.84 57.05 26.40
CA ASP A 275 -2.81 56.37 27.17
C ASP A 275 -2.80 54.85 26.90
N GLY A 276 -1.65 54.32 26.46
CA GLY A 276 -1.49 52.93 26.08
C GLY A 276 -1.89 52.58 24.64
N ALA A 277 -2.24 53.56 23.80
CA ALA A 277 -2.50 53.33 22.37
C ALA A 277 -1.24 52.79 21.64
N PRO A 278 -1.35 51.75 20.79
CA PRO A 278 -0.21 51.17 20.09
C PRO A 278 0.26 52.02 18.90
N GLY A 279 1.53 51.88 18.50
CA GLY A 279 2.12 52.65 17.41
C GLY A 279 1.41 52.48 16.07
N ILE A 280 0.95 53.58 15.46
CA ILE A 280 0.26 53.58 14.16
C ILE A 280 1.11 52.93 13.04
N PRO A 281 2.40 53.27 12.83
CA PRO A 281 3.16 52.75 11.70
C PRO A 281 3.34 51.23 11.77
N GLU A 282 3.70 50.70 12.94
CA GLU A 282 3.86 49.27 13.18
C GLU A 282 2.54 48.51 13.02
N THR A 283 1.45 49.06 13.54
CA THR A 283 0.12 48.43 13.47
C THR A 283 -0.40 48.41 12.02
N ALA A 284 -0.19 49.50 11.27
CA ALA A 284 -0.51 49.57 9.85
C ALA A 284 0.37 48.65 8.99
N GLN A 285 1.67 48.55 9.27
CA GLN A 285 2.58 47.63 8.59
C GLN A 285 2.18 46.16 8.80
N ASN A 286 1.83 45.78 10.03
CA ASN A 286 1.35 44.43 10.33
C ASN A 286 0.02 44.12 9.62
N LEU A 287 -0.90 45.09 9.51
CA LEU A 287 -2.13 44.94 8.73
C LEU A 287 -1.83 44.74 7.24
N ALA A 288 -0.93 45.55 6.66
CA ALA A 288 -0.54 45.46 5.26
C ALA A 288 0.13 44.12 4.92
N ILE A 289 1.01 43.61 5.79
CA ILE A 289 1.64 42.28 5.64
C ILE A 289 0.58 41.17 5.63
N ASN A 290 -0.39 41.21 6.56
CA ASN A 290 -1.45 40.21 6.62
C ASN A 290 -2.35 40.25 5.37
N LEU A 291 -2.80 41.43 4.94
CA LEU A 291 -3.63 41.59 3.75
C LEU A 291 -2.91 41.16 2.47
N GLY A 292 -1.63 41.53 2.31
CA GLY A 292 -0.79 41.09 1.20
C GLY A 292 -0.58 39.57 1.20
N GLY A 293 -0.39 38.96 2.38
CA GLY A 293 -0.30 37.51 2.54
C GLY A 293 -1.60 36.79 2.13
N ILE A 294 -2.76 37.29 2.56
CA ILE A 294 -4.07 36.75 2.15
C ILE A 294 -4.20 36.81 0.62
N ALA A 295 -3.95 37.96 0.01
CA ALA A 295 -4.06 38.16 -1.44
C ALA A 295 -3.13 37.21 -2.22
N ALA A 296 -1.86 37.10 -1.80
CA ALA A 296 -0.88 36.22 -2.44
C ALA A 296 -1.26 34.74 -2.35
N PHE A 297 -1.66 34.24 -1.18
CA PHE A 297 -2.04 32.84 -1.02
C PHE A 297 -3.37 32.50 -1.71
N VAL A 298 -4.34 33.43 -1.76
CA VAL A 298 -5.58 33.26 -2.54
C VAL A 298 -5.27 33.22 -4.04
N ALA A 299 -4.42 34.11 -4.56
CA ALA A 299 -4.00 34.10 -5.96
C ALA A 299 -3.27 32.79 -6.35
N LEU A 300 -2.35 32.33 -5.50
CA LEU A 300 -1.67 31.03 -5.68
C LEU A 300 -2.64 29.84 -5.65
N TYR A 301 -3.63 29.86 -4.75
CA TYR A 301 -4.66 28.83 -4.67
C TYR A 301 -5.54 28.79 -5.94
N ILE A 302 -5.96 29.95 -6.45
CA ILE A 302 -6.72 30.07 -7.71
C ILE A 302 -5.88 29.57 -8.90
N TRP A 303 -4.60 29.94 -8.97
CA TRP A 303 -3.69 29.53 -10.04
C TRP A 303 -3.42 28.01 -10.03
N ASP A 304 -3.12 27.42 -8.88
CA ASP A 304 -2.87 25.98 -8.76
C ASP A 304 -4.19 25.17 -8.88
N ASN A 305 -5.36 25.78 -8.67
CA ASN A 305 -6.67 25.23 -9.07
C ASN A 305 -6.85 25.24 -10.59
N LYS A 306 -6.62 26.38 -11.26
CA LYS A 306 -6.69 26.47 -12.73
C LYS A 306 -5.75 25.45 -13.40
N LYS A 307 -4.52 25.33 -12.90
CA LYS A 307 -3.52 24.36 -13.38
C LYS A 307 -3.86 22.89 -13.07
N GLU A 308 -4.69 22.62 -12.06
CA GLU A 308 -5.22 21.27 -11.84
C GLU A 308 -6.31 20.93 -12.86
N GLU A 309 -7.25 21.84 -13.12
CA GLU A 309 -8.32 21.62 -14.12
C GLU A 309 -7.76 21.50 -15.55
N GLU A 310 -6.77 22.33 -15.91
CA GLU A 310 -6.04 22.22 -17.19
C GLU A 310 -5.37 20.84 -17.34
N GLN A 311 -4.75 20.30 -16.28
CA GLN A 311 -4.13 18.98 -16.30
C GLN A 311 -5.16 17.84 -16.32
N ILE A 312 -6.23 17.92 -15.52
CA ILE A 312 -7.32 16.93 -15.51
C ILE A 312 -7.99 16.84 -16.89
N SER A 313 -8.18 17.98 -17.57
CA SER A 313 -8.68 18.04 -18.95
C SER A 313 -7.75 17.29 -19.93
N ARG A 314 -6.44 17.58 -19.88
CA ARG A 314 -5.43 16.90 -20.70
C ARG A 314 -5.37 15.39 -20.44
N ILE A 315 -5.34 14.96 -19.16
CA ILE A 315 -5.31 13.54 -18.77
C ILE A 315 -6.54 12.80 -19.30
N SER A 316 -7.74 13.38 -19.17
CA SER A 316 -8.99 12.77 -19.68
C SER A 316 -9.03 12.64 -21.21
N ARG A 317 -8.24 13.43 -21.94
CA ARG A 317 -8.11 13.42 -23.41
C ARG A 317 -7.01 12.45 -23.88
N ASP A 318 -5.90 12.36 -23.15
CA ASP A 318 -4.86 11.35 -23.34
C ASP A 318 -5.38 9.93 -23.02
N GLU A 319 -6.32 9.80 -22.08
CA GLU A 319 -6.98 8.53 -21.78
C GLU A 319 -7.83 8.03 -22.95
N THR A 320 -8.69 8.87 -23.54
CA THR A 320 -9.49 8.50 -24.73
C THR A 320 -8.62 8.24 -25.96
N LEU A 321 -7.57 9.06 -26.18
CA LEU A 321 -6.55 8.79 -27.22
C LEU A 321 -5.99 7.37 -27.10
N SER A 322 -5.64 6.96 -25.88
CA SER A 322 -5.00 5.65 -25.64
C SER A 322 -5.90 4.44 -25.95
N ARG A 323 -7.21 4.66 -26.14
CA ARG A 323 -8.21 3.63 -26.49
C ARG A 323 -8.60 3.63 -27.96
N LEU A 324 -8.15 4.59 -28.76
CA LEU A 324 -8.37 4.56 -30.20
C LEU A 324 -7.67 3.34 -30.82
N ALA A 325 -8.40 2.62 -31.68
CA ALA A 325 -7.95 1.36 -32.27
C ALA A 325 -7.39 1.56 -33.68
N VAL A 326 -6.31 0.83 -33.98
CA VAL A 326 -5.73 0.71 -35.32
C VAL A 326 -5.69 -0.75 -35.77
N GLN A 327 -5.92 -0.97 -37.06
CA GLN A 327 -5.68 -2.22 -37.76
C GLN A 327 -4.25 -2.22 -38.30
N LEU A 328 -3.46 -3.20 -37.87
CA LEU A 328 -2.14 -3.49 -38.43
C LEU A 328 -2.29 -4.19 -39.79
N GLN A 329 -1.25 -4.15 -40.62
CA GLN A 329 -1.20 -4.82 -41.92
C GLN A 329 -1.27 -6.38 -41.86
N SER A 330 -1.33 -6.96 -40.67
CA SER A 330 -1.66 -8.37 -40.40
C SER A 330 -3.18 -8.61 -40.28
N ASN A 331 -4.01 -7.58 -40.47
CA ASN A 331 -5.43 -7.50 -40.10
C ASN A 331 -5.70 -7.69 -38.59
N ARG A 332 -4.67 -7.56 -37.75
CA ARG A 332 -4.81 -7.52 -36.29
C ARG A 332 -5.21 -6.12 -35.83
N ILE A 333 -6.28 -6.03 -35.05
CA ILE A 333 -6.71 -4.79 -34.38
C ILE A 333 -5.99 -4.67 -33.03
N VAL A 334 -5.49 -3.47 -32.70
CA VAL A 334 -4.83 -3.13 -31.43
C VAL A 334 -5.18 -1.71 -30.98
N GLU A 335 -5.27 -1.48 -29.67
CA GLU A 335 -5.40 -0.14 -29.08
C GLU A 335 -4.05 0.58 -29.03
N LEU A 336 -4.04 1.93 -29.08
CA LEU A 336 -2.81 2.71 -28.86
C LEU A 336 -2.13 2.42 -27.52
N THR A 337 -2.87 2.03 -26.47
CA THR A 337 -2.27 1.64 -25.18
C THR A 337 -1.43 0.35 -25.27
N GLN A 338 -1.81 -0.60 -26.14
CA GLN A 338 -1.07 -1.85 -26.36
C GLN A 338 0.24 -1.61 -27.13
N LEU A 339 0.25 -0.56 -27.96
CA LEU A 339 1.40 -0.10 -28.74
C LEU A 339 2.46 0.66 -27.92
N ARG A 340 2.16 0.99 -26.65
CA ARG A 340 3.10 1.65 -25.71
C ARG A 340 4.33 0.79 -25.44
N GLN A 341 5.47 1.46 -25.30
CA GLN A 341 6.85 0.94 -25.15
C GLN A 341 7.42 0.26 -26.40
N SER A 342 6.58 -0.13 -27.37
CA SER A 342 7.01 -0.72 -28.64
C SER A 342 7.02 0.24 -29.84
N THR A 343 6.15 1.27 -29.85
CA THR A 343 6.02 2.18 -31.00
C THR A 343 5.72 3.63 -30.60
N ARG A 344 5.97 4.54 -31.54
CA ARG A 344 5.63 5.96 -31.53
C ARG A 344 4.62 6.24 -32.65
N PRO A 345 3.30 6.20 -32.39
CA PRO A 345 2.31 6.57 -33.40
C PRO A 345 2.53 8.01 -33.89
N VAL A 346 2.56 8.19 -35.21
CA VAL A 346 2.56 9.49 -35.88
C VAL A 346 1.29 9.55 -36.70
N ILE A 347 0.32 10.29 -36.16
CA ILE A 347 -1.01 10.45 -36.70
C ILE A 347 -0.95 11.60 -37.71
N ILE A 348 -1.45 11.37 -38.93
CA ILE A 348 -1.57 12.37 -39.98
C ILE A 348 -3.05 12.43 -40.34
N ALA A 349 -3.68 13.58 -40.19
CA ALA A 349 -5.11 13.73 -40.36
C ALA A 349 -5.44 14.91 -41.27
N GLY A 350 -6.21 14.66 -42.33
CA GLY A 350 -6.41 15.69 -43.34
C GLY A 350 -7.23 15.28 -44.55
N SER A 351 -7.18 16.13 -45.58
CA SER A 351 -7.62 15.82 -46.93
C SER A 351 -6.95 14.56 -47.51
N LYS A 352 -7.66 13.85 -48.40
CA LYS A 352 -7.17 12.62 -49.07
C LYS A 352 -5.83 12.85 -49.80
N GLU A 353 -5.62 14.06 -50.31
CA GLU A 353 -4.38 14.50 -50.96
C GLU A 353 -3.22 14.77 -49.99
N THR A 354 -3.42 15.60 -48.95
CA THR A 354 -2.37 15.91 -47.97
C THR A 354 -1.90 14.65 -47.25
N VAL A 355 -2.84 13.78 -46.86
CA VAL A 355 -2.53 12.52 -46.17
C VAL A 355 -1.72 11.58 -47.08
N ALA A 356 -2.10 11.44 -48.36
CA ALA A 356 -1.33 10.64 -49.32
C ALA A 356 0.08 11.21 -49.55
N LYS A 357 0.20 12.53 -49.74
CA LYS A 357 1.46 13.26 -49.94
C LYS A 357 2.39 13.15 -48.72
N ALA A 358 1.84 13.20 -47.51
CA ALA A 358 2.59 13.05 -46.27
C ALA A 358 3.10 11.61 -46.06
N VAL A 359 2.27 10.59 -46.32
CA VAL A 359 2.70 9.18 -46.28
C VAL A 359 3.75 8.89 -47.35
N GLN A 360 3.64 9.50 -48.54
CA GLN A 360 4.63 9.39 -49.61
C GLN A 360 5.97 10.05 -49.25
N LYS A 361 5.96 11.23 -48.60
CA LYS A 361 7.17 11.84 -48.02
C LYS A 361 7.79 10.91 -46.97
N ALA A 362 6.99 10.40 -46.03
CA ALA A 362 7.44 9.55 -44.92
C ALA A 362 8.17 8.30 -45.41
N ALA A 363 7.68 7.68 -46.50
CA ALA A 363 8.27 6.48 -47.09
C ALA A 363 9.73 6.65 -47.54
N ARG A 364 10.22 7.88 -47.76
CA ARG A 364 11.64 8.16 -48.08
C ARG A 364 12.59 7.95 -46.89
N TYR A 365 12.06 8.04 -45.67
CA TYR A 365 12.81 7.89 -44.40
C TYR A 365 12.42 6.61 -43.66
N ARG A 366 11.80 5.65 -44.37
CA ARG A 366 11.13 4.47 -43.81
C ARG A 366 11.98 3.72 -42.79
N ASP A 367 13.22 3.41 -43.11
CA ASP A 367 14.03 2.51 -42.29
C ASP A 367 14.56 3.20 -41.03
N ASP A 368 14.87 4.49 -41.08
CA ASP A 368 15.28 5.26 -39.90
C ASP A 368 14.10 5.58 -38.97
N LEU A 369 12.92 5.88 -39.54
CA LEU A 369 11.67 5.95 -38.79
C LEU A 369 11.35 4.59 -38.13
N LEU A 370 11.61 3.47 -38.81
CA LEU A 370 11.46 2.13 -38.22
C LEU A 370 12.45 1.90 -37.07
N LYS A 371 13.75 2.18 -37.21
CA LYS A 371 14.74 2.09 -36.11
C LYS A 371 14.36 2.92 -34.86
N ARG A 372 13.68 4.05 -35.07
CA ARG A 372 13.32 5.03 -34.03
C ARG A 372 11.92 4.86 -33.43
N GLY A 373 11.27 3.73 -33.72
CA GLY A 373 9.98 3.34 -33.12
C GLY A 373 8.73 3.84 -33.83
N VAL A 374 8.84 4.65 -34.88
CA VAL A 374 7.68 5.28 -35.53
C VAL A 374 6.72 4.28 -36.19
N LEU A 375 5.41 4.58 -36.14
CA LEU A 375 4.32 3.92 -36.85
C LEU A 375 3.40 5.01 -37.44
N VAL A 376 3.18 5.04 -38.76
CA VAL A 376 2.34 6.07 -39.39
C VAL A 376 0.87 5.65 -39.40
N VAL A 377 -0.02 6.53 -38.93
CA VAL A 377 -1.48 6.34 -38.88
C VAL A 377 -2.18 7.45 -39.68
N PRO A 378 -2.64 7.20 -40.91
CA PRO A 378 -3.33 8.17 -41.74
C PRO A 378 -4.85 8.17 -41.49
N ILE A 379 -5.42 9.34 -41.24
CA ILE A 379 -6.86 9.61 -41.06
C ILE A 379 -7.29 10.54 -42.19
N VAL A 380 -8.34 10.19 -42.94
CA VAL A 380 -8.89 11.04 -44.01
C VAL A 380 -10.26 11.58 -43.59
N TRP A 381 -10.44 12.90 -43.67
CA TRP A 381 -11.70 13.56 -43.30
C TRP A 381 -12.90 13.03 -44.09
N GLY A 382 -13.99 12.72 -43.38
CA GLY A 382 -15.24 12.26 -43.99
C GLY A 382 -15.14 10.90 -44.70
N GLY A 383 -14.22 10.04 -44.28
CA GLY A 383 -13.94 8.74 -44.90
C GLY A 383 -15.11 7.74 -44.98
N ASP A 384 -16.17 7.95 -44.21
CA ASP A 384 -17.36 7.08 -44.12
C ASP A 384 -18.25 7.06 -45.40
N LYS A 385 -17.74 7.53 -46.55
CA LYS A 385 -18.46 7.66 -47.83
C LYS A 385 -18.00 6.72 -48.95
N GLU A 386 -16.96 5.91 -48.73
CA GLU A 386 -16.54 4.84 -49.67
C GLU A 386 -16.60 3.48 -48.95
N ASP A 387 -17.59 2.62 -49.26
CA ASP A 387 -17.77 1.28 -48.68
C ASP A 387 -17.01 0.20 -49.48
N PRO A 388 -15.94 -0.41 -48.94
CA PRO A 388 -15.31 -1.59 -49.53
C PRO A 388 -16.03 -2.88 -49.07
N MET A 389 -17.30 -3.04 -49.45
CA MET A 389 -18.21 -4.17 -49.17
C MET A 389 -17.74 -5.13 -48.07
N LEU A 390 -18.27 -4.96 -46.86
CA LEU A 390 -18.05 -5.92 -45.76
C LEU A 390 -18.65 -7.30 -46.14
N LYS A 391 -17.81 -8.15 -46.74
CA LYS A 391 -18.22 -9.41 -47.38
C LYS A 391 -18.91 -10.32 -46.37
N LYS A 392 -20.23 -10.49 -46.54
CA LYS A 392 -21.04 -11.52 -45.88
C LYS A 392 -20.53 -12.91 -46.25
N ARG A 393 -19.48 -13.37 -45.56
CA ARG A 393 -19.15 -14.78 -45.40
C ARG A 393 -19.83 -15.25 -44.11
N GLY A 394 -20.63 -16.30 -44.23
CA GLY A 394 -21.58 -16.70 -43.20
C GLY A 394 -20.92 -17.25 -41.93
N PHE A 395 -21.77 -17.60 -40.97
CA PHE A 395 -21.43 -18.18 -39.67
C PHE A 395 -20.39 -19.32 -39.75
N GLY A 396 -19.13 -18.96 -39.58
CA GLY A 396 -18.00 -19.83 -39.28
C GLY A 396 -17.35 -19.34 -37.99
N ALA A 397 -16.99 -20.25 -37.10
CA ALA A 397 -16.68 -19.88 -35.71
C ALA A 397 -15.43 -18.98 -35.60
N VAL A 398 -15.67 -17.70 -35.25
CA VAL A 398 -14.62 -16.88 -34.62
C VAL A 398 -14.29 -17.54 -33.29
N GLN A 399 -13.02 -17.89 -33.09
CA GLN A 399 -12.55 -18.42 -31.81
C GLN A 399 -12.66 -17.33 -30.76
N LYS A 400 -13.61 -17.48 -29.82
CA LYS A 400 -13.62 -16.69 -28.59
C LYS A 400 -12.34 -17.00 -27.79
N PRO A 401 -11.57 -15.99 -27.35
CA PRO A 401 -10.89 -16.09 -26.07
C PRO A 401 -11.97 -16.36 -25.01
N THR A 402 -11.82 -17.42 -24.21
CA THR A 402 -12.87 -17.87 -23.28
C THR A 402 -12.99 -16.96 -22.07
N THR A 403 -13.80 -15.91 -22.17
CA THR A 403 -14.34 -15.18 -21.02
C THR A 403 -15.33 -16.05 -20.26
N SER A 404 -14.83 -16.80 -19.27
CA SER A 404 -15.64 -17.63 -18.38
C SER A 404 -16.30 -16.79 -17.27
N ASN A 405 -17.64 -16.72 -17.29
CA ASN A 405 -18.41 -16.09 -16.22
C ASN A 405 -18.42 -16.95 -14.93
N ALA A 406 -17.41 -16.79 -14.10
CA ALA A 406 -17.42 -17.13 -12.67
C ALA A 406 -16.30 -16.36 -11.96
N ILE A 407 -16.63 -15.42 -11.06
CA ILE A 407 -15.67 -14.45 -10.49
C ILE A 407 -14.52 -15.14 -9.72
N PRO A 408 -13.25 -14.99 -10.16
CA PRO A 408 -12.08 -15.43 -9.40
C PRO A 408 -11.18 -14.23 -9.04
N ALA A 409 -10.63 -14.22 -7.82
CA ALA A 409 -9.63 -13.21 -7.45
C ALA A 409 -8.22 -13.66 -7.86
N GLY A 410 -7.87 -13.61 -9.16
CA GLY A 410 -6.62 -14.21 -9.68
C GLY A 410 -5.86 -13.52 -10.84
N ASP A 411 -6.53 -12.77 -11.71
CA ASP A 411 -6.10 -12.46 -13.10
C ASP A 411 -4.76 -11.72 -13.35
N ASP A 412 -4.10 -11.26 -12.30
CA ASP A 412 -3.08 -10.19 -12.35
C ASP A 412 -1.70 -10.63 -12.92
N PHE A 413 -1.57 -11.91 -13.29
CA PHE A 413 -0.37 -12.53 -13.84
C PHE A 413 -0.57 -13.08 -15.26
N GLU A 414 -1.68 -13.75 -15.54
CA GLU A 414 -1.99 -14.26 -16.89
C GLU A 414 -2.17 -13.12 -17.87
N LYS A 415 -2.91 -12.05 -17.51
CA LYS A 415 -3.00 -10.83 -18.33
C LYS A 415 -1.64 -10.18 -18.61
N LYS A 416 -0.64 -10.39 -17.74
CA LYS A 416 0.75 -9.92 -17.98
C LYS A 416 1.56 -10.84 -18.88
N ALA A 417 1.34 -12.16 -18.81
CA ALA A 417 1.91 -13.10 -19.77
C ALA A 417 1.32 -12.87 -21.18
N GLU A 418 0.01 -12.64 -21.25
CA GLU A 418 -0.70 -12.24 -22.46
C GLU A 418 -0.23 -10.89 -23.00
N ASP A 419 -0.11 -9.84 -22.17
CA ASP A 419 0.46 -8.54 -22.57
C ASP A 419 1.89 -8.67 -23.12
N VAL A 420 2.75 -9.48 -22.48
CA VAL A 420 4.14 -9.68 -22.92
C VAL A 420 4.21 -10.48 -24.22
N ALA A 421 3.41 -11.53 -24.36
CA ALA A 421 3.30 -12.29 -25.61
C ALA A 421 2.70 -11.43 -26.74
N ALA A 422 1.67 -10.65 -26.45
CA ALA A 422 1.06 -9.71 -27.39
C ALA A 422 2.07 -8.65 -27.83
N LYS A 423 2.83 -8.05 -26.92
CA LYS A 423 3.90 -7.10 -27.24
C LYS A 423 5.02 -7.72 -28.08
N ALA A 424 5.47 -8.94 -27.76
CA ALA A 424 6.48 -9.63 -28.56
C ALA A 424 5.99 -9.90 -30.00
N VAL A 425 4.73 -10.32 -30.16
CA VAL A 425 4.12 -10.52 -31.49
C VAL A 425 3.91 -9.18 -32.22
N ILE A 426 3.43 -8.13 -31.54
CA ILE A 426 3.29 -6.77 -32.11
C ILE A 426 4.65 -6.20 -32.54
N GLN A 427 5.71 -6.46 -31.79
CA GLN A 427 7.08 -6.07 -32.13
C GLN A 427 7.60 -6.80 -33.38
N ALA A 428 7.25 -8.08 -33.56
CA ALA A 428 7.58 -8.85 -34.76
C ALA A 428 6.68 -8.49 -35.98
N GLU A 429 5.42 -8.11 -35.76
CA GLU A 429 4.46 -7.66 -36.78
C GLU A 429 4.64 -6.19 -37.19
N ARG A 430 5.59 -5.46 -36.58
CA ARG A 430 5.71 -4.00 -36.70
C ARG A 430 6.08 -3.54 -38.12
N ARG A 431 5.06 -3.15 -38.89
CA ARG A 431 5.21 -2.54 -40.23
C ARG A 431 4.98 -1.03 -40.19
N PHE A 432 5.44 -0.33 -41.23
CA PHE A 432 5.56 1.14 -41.28
C PHE A 432 4.23 1.93 -41.19
N LYS A 433 3.10 1.34 -41.58
CA LYS A 433 1.77 1.95 -41.65
C LYS A 433 0.74 1.07 -40.92
N ALA A 434 -0.17 1.69 -40.16
CA ALA A 434 -1.42 1.10 -39.71
C ALA A 434 -2.62 1.91 -40.23
N GLU A 435 -3.84 1.40 -40.07
CA GLU A 435 -5.09 2.02 -40.55
C GLU A 435 -6.08 2.18 -39.39
N ALA A 436 -6.95 3.19 -39.41
CA ALA A 436 -7.90 3.43 -38.33
C ALA A 436 -9.12 2.50 -38.44
N VAL A 437 -9.51 1.88 -37.32
CA VAL A 437 -10.70 0.99 -37.27
C VAL A 437 -12.01 1.78 -37.32
N SER A 438 -12.05 2.91 -36.61
CA SER A 438 -13.22 3.77 -36.48
C SER A 438 -12.89 5.21 -36.92
N PRO A 439 -12.86 5.53 -38.23
CA PRO A 439 -12.49 6.87 -38.71
C PRO A 439 -13.25 8.02 -38.01
N GLY A 440 -14.53 7.84 -37.72
CA GLY A 440 -15.33 8.80 -36.95
C GLY A 440 -14.92 9.00 -35.48
N GLU A 441 -14.49 7.96 -34.74
CA GLU A 441 -13.94 8.13 -33.37
C GLU A 441 -12.62 8.93 -33.43
N TRP A 442 -11.78 8.63 -34.43
CA TRP A 442 -10.52 9.33 -34.67
C TRP A 442 -10.73 10.79 -35.06
N GLU A 443 -11.54 11.08 -36.08
CA GLU A 443 -11.82 12.45 -36.54
C GLU A 443 -12.44 13.29 -35.41
N ARG A 444 -13.36 12.71 -34.62
CA ARG A 444 -13.96 13.38 -33.46
C ARG A 444 -12.91 13.74 -32.40
N TRP A 445 -12.04 12.81 -32.01
CA TRP A 445 -10.98 13.09 -31.03
C TRP A 445 -10.00 14.16 -31.54
N ILE A 446 -9.66 14.14 -32.83
CA ILE A 446 -8.75 15.14 -33.42
C ILE A 446 -9.41 16.52 -33.51
N ARG A 447 -10.72 16.61 -33.82
CA ARG A 447 -11.47 17.88 -33.79
C ARG A 447 -11.54 18.47 -32.39
N ASP A 448 -11.70 17.64 -31.36
CA ASP A 448 -11.67 18.07 -29.95
C ASP A 448 -10.26 18.51 -29.51
N GLN A 449 -9.20 17.84 -30.00
CA GLN A 449 -7.81 18.30 -29.86
C GLN A 449 -7.62 19.67 -30.54
N GLN A 450 -8.05 19.85 -31.80
CA GLN A 450 -7.92 21.11 -32.54
C GLN A 450 -8.60 22.28 -31.82
N ALA A 451 -9.88 22.13 -31.44
CA ALA A 451 -10.64 23.16 -30.74
C ALA A 451 -9.98 23.59 -29.42
N SER A 452 -9.30 22.67 -28.73
CA SER A 452 -8.66 22.95 -27.44
C SER A 452 -7.32 23.71 -27.54
N GLU A 453 -6.62 23.62 -28.68
CA GLU A 453 -5.35 24.33 -28.93
C GLU A 453 -5.55 25.54 -29.86
N GLY A 454 -6.80 25.96 -30.11
CA GLY A 454 -7.12 27.13 -30.94
C GLY A 454 -6.97 26.94 -32.46
N VAL A 455 -7.03 25.69 -32.94
CA VAL A 455 -6.97 25.34 -34.38
C VAL A 455 -8.38 25.13 -34.93
N THR A 456 -8.65 25.57 -36.16
CA THR A 456 -9.98 25.43 -36.77
C THR A 456 -10.32 23.95 -36.97
N PRO A 457 -11.45 23.43 -36.44
CA PRO A 457 -11.75 22.00 -36.54
C PRO A 457 -11.91 21.52 -37.99
N GLY A 458 -11.04 20.60 -38.41
CA GLY A 458 -10.98 20.08 -39.78
C GLY A 458 -9.86 20.67 -40.66
N GLU A 459 -8.99 21.54 -40.13
CA GLU A 459 -7.69 21.82 -40.76
C GLU A 459 -6.85 20.52 -40.85
N ASP A 460 -6.01 20.40 -41.88
CA ASP A 460 -5.03 19.31 -41.95
C ASP A 460 -4.00 19.44 -40.80
N VAL A 461 -3.73 18.36 -40.06
CA VAL A 461 -2.86 18.34 -38.87
C VAL A 461 -2.08 17.03 -38.71
N TYR A 462 -0.99 17.08 -37.94
CA TYR A 462 -0.25 15.91 -37.49
C TYR A 462 -0.07 15.90 -35.96
N ILE A 463 0.04 14.71 -35.39
CA ILE A 463 0.23 14.48 -33.94
C ILE A 463 1.25 13.34 -33.75
N VAL A 464 2.37 13.63 -33.08
CA VAL A 464 3.45 12.69 -32.76
C VAL A 464 3.30 12.24 -31.31
N LEU A 465 3.27 10.93 -31.06
CA LEU A 465 3.22 10.35 -29.72
C LEU A 465 4.60 9.85 -29.24
N ARG A 466 4.85 9.94 -27.93
CA ARG A 466 5.99 9.32 -27.24
C ARG A 466 5.80 7.80 -27.12
N LEU A 467 6.84 7.08 -26.74
CA LEU A 467 6.75 5.64 -26.44
C LEU A 467 5.78 5.31 -25.30
N ASP A 468 5.51 6.23 -24.38
CA ASP A 468 4.48 6.06 -23.34
C ASP A 468 3.05 6.41 -23.81
N GLY A 469 2.88 6.76 -25.08
CA GLY A 469 1.59 7.10 -25.70
C GLY A 469 1.05 8.49 -25.36
N ARG A 470 1.81 9.37 -24.69
CA ARG A 470 1.45 10.79 -24.55
C ARG A 470 1.84 11.59 -25.80
N VAL A 471 1.15 12.69 -26.07
CA VAL A 471 1.50 13.59 -27.18
C VAL A 471 2.87 14.24 -26.92
N ARG A 472 3.77 14.18 -27.90
CA ARG A 472 5.07 14.88 -27.90
C ARG A 472 4.95 16.26 -28.54
N LYS A 473 4.38 16.31 -29.76
CA LYS A 473 4.38 17.46 -30.67
C LYS A 473 3.18 17.32 -31.60
N SER A 474 2.51 18.42 -31.93
CA SER A 474 1.42 18.47 -32.91
C SER A 474 1.50 19.78 -33.69
N GLY A 475 1.09 19.76 -34.96
CA GLY A 475 1.14 20.93 -35.83
C GLY A 475 0.18 20.83 -37.01
N ARG A 476 0.10 21.90 -37.80
CA ARG A 476 -0.71 21.96 -39.04
C ARG A 476 0.01 21.22 -40.18
N GLY A 477 -0.74 20.66 -41.12
CA GLY A 477 -0.22 19.90 -42.25
C GLY A 477 0.40 18.57 -41.87
N MET A 478 1.71 18.41 -42.13
CA MET A 478 2.48 17.17 -41.93
C MET A 478 3.81 17.48 -41.23
N PRO A 479 4.42 16.53 -40.50
CA PRO A 479 5.72 16.76 -39.88
C PRO A 479 6.83 16.81 -40.94
N GLU A 480 7.88 17.60 -40.71
CA GLU A 480 9.10 17.46 -41.50
C GLU A 480 9.90 16.25 -40.99
N TRP A 481 9.86 15.20 -41.81
CA TRP A 481 10.31 13.85 -41.45
C TRP A 481 11.79 13.76 -41.08
N ILE A 482 12.63 14.65 -41.62
CA ILE A 482 14.07 14.71 -41.29
C ILE A 482 14.32 15.24 -39.87
N GLU A 483 13.58 16.27 -39.43
CA GLU A 483 13.61 16.76 -38.05
C GLU A 483 13.15 15.66 -37.10
N LEU A 484 12.04 15.00 -37.44
CA LEU A 484 11.46 13.92 -36.63
C LEU A 484 12.40 12.70 -36.52
N VAL A 485 13.16 12.38 -37.58
CA VAL A 485 14.24 11.38 -37.52
C VAL A 485 15.34 11.85 -36.57
N ASN A 486 15.79 13.11 -36.65
CA ASN A 486 16.85 13.61 -35.77
C ASN A 486 16.42 13.66 -34.29
N GLU A 487 15.18 14.09 -34.00
CA GLU A 487 14.58 14.23 -32.67
C GLU A 487 14.42 12.91 -31.88
N LEU A 488 14.13 11.78 -32.54
CA LEU A 488 13.64 10.56 -31.88
C LEU A 488 14.73 9.50 -31.72
N ALA A 489 15.22 9.26 -30.50
CA ALA A 489 16.29 8.29 -30.25
C ALA A 489 15.93 6.83 -30.68
N PRO A 490 16.89 6.04 -31.23
CA PRO A 490 16.66 4.65 -31.65
C PRO A 490 16.34 3.68 -30.50
N LEU A 491 15.48 2.69 -30.79
CA LEU A 491 15.00 1.72 -29.80
C LEU A 491 16.10 0.83 -29.21
N ASP A 492 17.10 0.48 -30.03
CA ASP A 492 18.13 -0.51 -29.67
C ASP A 492 19.28 0.09 -28.83
N SER A 493 19.14 1.33 -28.38
CA SER A 493 20.11 1.98 -27.50
C SER A 493 19.99 1.46 -26.05
N VAL A 494 21.14 1.17 -25.44
CA VAL A 494 21.29 0.32 -24.23
C VAL A 494 20.57 0.84 -22.98
N ASP A 495 20.13 2.10 -22.98
CA ASP A 495 19.74 2.86 -21.79
C ASP A 495 18.22 3.09 -21.74
N LEU A 496 17.44 2.00 -21.70
CA LEU A 496 15.96 1.98 -21.75
C LEU A 496 15.27 2.84 -20.67
N GLY A 497 15.91 3.05 -19.52
CA GLY A 497 15.43 3.95 -18.46
C GLY A 497 15.74 5.43 -18.69
N ARG A 498 16.62 5.74 -19.64
CA ARG A 498 17.13 7.09 -19.95
C ARG A 498 16.59 7.63 -21.27
N LEU A 499 16.25 6.74 -22.21
CA LEU A 499 15.45 7.04 -23.41
C LEU A 499 14.16 7.83 -23.09
N GLN A 500 13.57 7.61 -21.92
CA GLN A 500 12.35 8.29 -21.49
C GLN A 500 12.60 9.75 -21.01
N MET A 501 13.84 10.10 -20.66
CA MET A 501 14.29 11.47 -20.37
C MET A 501 14.71 12.20 -21.65
N CYS A 502 15.34 11.50 -22.60
CA CYS A 502 15.71 12.04 -23.92
C CYS A 502 14.50 12.28 -24.85
N ASP A 503 13.28 12.00 -24.38
CA ASP A 503 12.02 12.30 -25.06
C ASP A 503 11.43 13.66 -24.68
N ASP A 504 12.02 14.35 -23.69
CA ASP A 504 11.79 15.76 -23.41
C ASP A 504 12.74 16.64 -24.25
N GLY A 505 12.20 17.71 -24.84
CA GLY A 505 12.92 18.55 -25.82
C GLY A 505 13.94 19.51 -25.19
N PRO A 506 14.72 20.24 -26.02
CA PRO A 506 15.79 21.13 -25.55
C PRO A 506 15.33 22.25 -24.60
N GLU A 507 14.05 22.63 -24.61
CA GLU A 507 13.45 23.57 -23.64
C GLU A 507 13.58 23.12 -22.16
N ALA A 508 13.99 21.88 -21.90
CA ALA A 508 14.27 21.36 -20.55
C ALA A 508 15.78 21.19 -20.25
N CYS A 509 16.68 21.67 -21.10
CA CYS A 509 18.12 21.38 -21.05
C CYS A 509 19.06 22.58 -21.33
N GLU A 510 18.60 23.81 -21.08
CA GLU A 510 19.48 24.98 -20.90
C GLU A 510 19.34 25.57 -19.49
N GLU A 511 20.24 25.16 -18.59
CA GLU A 511 20.88 26.06 -17.62
C GLU A 511 22.19 25.40 -17.17
N GLY A 512 23.31 26.09 -17.39
CA GLY A 512 24.64 25.50 -17.35
C GLY A 512 25.21 25.31 -15.94
N GLY A 513 26.21 24.43 -15.84
CA GLY A 513 27.16 24.48 -14.74
C GLY A 513 28.29 25.44 -15.09
N GLU A 514 28.30 26.63 -14.48
CA GLU A 514 29.50 27.47 -14.40
C GLU A 514 29.93 27.63 -12.93
N GLU A 515 31.23 27.87 -12.77
CA GLU A 515 31.96 27.77 -11.50
C GLU A 515 32.10 29.17 -10.89
N LEU A 516 31.39 29.41 -9.78
CA LEU A 516 31.40 30.70 -9.06
C LEU A 516 31.66 30.51 -7.57
N ASP A 517 32.95 30.45 -7.24
CA ASP A 517 33.43 30.96 -5.97
C ASP A 517 33.25 32.49 -5.91
N HIS A 518 33.23 33.03 -4.69
CA HIS A 518 33.07 34.45 -4.37
C HIS A 518 31.70 35.09 -4.70
N LEU A 519 30.79 35.10 -3.72
CA LEU A 519 30.15 36.36 -3.30
C LEU A 519 29.64 36.26 -1.85
N ASN A 520 30.36 36.91 -0.93
CA ASN A 520 29.75 37.45 0.28
C ASN A 520 29.30 38.90 -0.01
N ASP A 521 28.36 39.39 0.79
CA ASP A 521 27.89 40.79 0.84
C ASP A 521 27.19 41.35 -0.41
N VAL A 522 25.86 41.49 -0.33
CA VAL A 522 25.11 42.70 -0.72
C VAL A 522 23.70 42.68 -0.07
N PRO A 523 23.10 43.83 0.31
CA PRO A 523 21.87 43.83 1.13
C PRO A 523 20.55 43.61 0.37
N ALA A 524 19.47 43.37 1.12
CA ALA A 524 18.16 43.06 0.58
C ALA A 524 17.31 44.30 0.21
N ALA A 525 17.39 44.74 -1.05
CA ALA A 525 16.27 45.40 -1.75
C ALA A 525 16.54 45.55 -3.26
N VAL A 526 15.74 44.88 -4.12
CA VAL A 526 15.30 45.26 -5.48
C VAL A 526 14.57 44.04 -6.09
N ALA A 527 13.60 44.28 -6.98
CA ALA A 527 12.83 43.23 -7.67
C ALA A 527 13.51 42.76 -8.98
N VAL A 528 12.85 41.86 -9.74
CA VAL A 528 13.33 41.16 -10.96
C VAL A 528 14.24 39.94 -10.64
N ARG A 529 13.97 38.71 -11.10
CA ARG A 529 12.85 38.13 -11.89
C ARG A 529 11.99 37.20 -11.03
N SER A 530 10.68 37.12 -11.29
CA SER A 530 9.74 36.23 -10.57
C SER A 530 9.95 34.74 -10.84
N ASP A 531 10.34 34.39 -12.07
CA ASP A 531 10.03 33.06 -12.60
C ASP A 531 11.05 32.01 -12.15
N ALA A 532 12.36 32.33 -12.18
CA ALA A 532 13.41 31.44 -11.68
C ALA A 532 13.24 31.08 -10.18
N ALA A 533 12.81 32.04 -9.36
CA ALA A 533 12.52 31.82 -7.94
C ALA A 533 11.31 30.87 -7.73
N MET A 534 10.31 30.96 -8.61
CA MET A 534 9.15 30.05 -8.62
C MET A 534 9.50 28.66 -9.16
N GLU A 535 10.39 28.57 -10.16
CA GLU A 535 10.87 27.31 -10.73
C GLU A 535 11.72 26.52 -9.70
N TYR A 536 12.61 27.20 -8.99
CA TYR A 536 13.38 26.62 -7.88
C TYR A 536 12.49 26.09 -6.74
N MET A 537 11.34 26.73 -6.50
CA MET A 537 10.33 26.27 -5.55
C MET A 537 9.46 25.10 -6.06
N ARG A 538 9.39 24.84 -7.37
CA ARG A 538 8.73 23.65 -7.92
C ARG A 538 9.58 22.39 -7.78
N THR A 539 10.90 22.50 -7.94
CA THR A 539 11.79 21.35 -8.14
C THR A 539 12.53 20.87 -6.88
N SER A 540 12.73 21.73 -5.86
CA SER A 540 13.65 21.47 -4.75
C SER A 540 12.97 21.16 -3.40
N PRO A 541 12.99 19.90 -2.90
CA PRO A 541 12.57 19.58 -1.53
C PRO A 541 13.36 20.32 -0.44
N ARG A 542 14.56 20.83 -0.76
CA ARG A 542 15.36 21.64 0.17
C ARG A 542 14.74 23.00 0.43
N ALA A 543 14.11 23.63 -0.57
CA ALA A 543 13.42 24.92 -0.41
C ALA A 543 12.27 24.84 0.61
N PHE A 544 11.47 23.76 0.55
CA PHE A 544 10.41 23.51 1.53
C PHE A 544 10.96 23.36 2.97
N CYS A 545 12.07 22.64 3.14
CA CYS A 545 12.76 22.59 4.45
C CYS A 545 13.38 23.93 4.88
N TYR A 546 13.71 24.82 3.95
CA TYR A 546 14.22 26.16 4.25
C TYR A 546 13.09 27.07 4.75
N MET A 547 11.93 27.08 4.08
CA MET A 547 10.70 27.74 4.54
C MET A 547 10.28 27.25 5.93
N PHE A 548 10.31 25.93 6.16
CA PHE A 548 9.98 25.36 7.47
C PHE A 548 10.98 25.73 8.57
N ARG A 549 12.24 26.06 8.22
CA ARG A 549 13.25 26.60 9.15
C ARG A 549 13.10 28.11 9.36
N ALA A 550 12.72 28.87 8.34
CA ALA A 550 12.43 30.30 8.44
C ALA A 550 11.22 30.56 9.34
N ALA A 551 10.10 29.85 9.14
CA ALA A 551 8.94 29.90 10.02
C ALA A 551 9.29 29.53 11.48
N ARG A 552 10.22 28.58 11.69
CA ARG A 552 10.71 28.18 13.02
C ARG A 552 11.73 29.16 13.64
N ARG A 553 12.25 30.12 12.88
CA ARG A 553 13.04 31.26 13.38
C ARG A 553 12.11 32.43 13.74
N LEU A 554 11.16 32.77 12.87
CA LEU A 554 10.12 33.79 13.14
C LEU A 554 9.29 33.44 14.38
N GLY A 555 8.90 32.17 14.54
CA GLY A 555 8.25 31.66 15.75
C GLY A 555 9.17 31.52 16.99
N ARG A 556 10.41 32.02 16.94
CA ARG A 556 11.38 32.02 18.06
C ARG A 556 11.90 33.40 18.44
N SER A 557 11.68 34.44 17.62
CA SER A 557 12.08 35.82 17.90
C SER A 557 11.05 36.61 18.73
N ALA A 558 10.00 35.95 19.25
CA ALA A 558 8.86 36.59 19.93
C ALA A 558 8.82 36.34 21.45
N GLN A 559 9.89 35.81 22.06
CA GLN A 559 10.00 35.64 23.52
C GLN A 559 11.43 35.89 24.02
N PHE A 560 11.54 36.53 25.19
CA PHE A 560 12.76 36.84 25.96
C PHE A 560 13.75 37.89 25.41
N SER A 561 13.56 39.15 25.84
CA SER A 561 14.65 40.04 26.25
C SER A 561 14.14 41.18 27.15
N GLY A 562 14.69 41.32 28.36
CA GLY A 562 14.34 42.34 29.37
C GLY A 562 13.35 41.84 30.44
N MET A 563 13.58 42.02 31.75
CA MET A 563 14.75 42.54 32.48
C MET A 563 14.94 41.75 33.80
N THR A 564 16.11 41.86 34.43
CA THR A 564 16.47 41.16 35.69
C THR A 564 16.98 42.12 36.76
N SER A 565 16.76 41.77 38.04
CA SER A 565 17.08 42.52 39.28
C SER A 565 16.25 43.81 39.46
N THR A 566 15.74 44.16 40.65
CA THR A 566 16.22 43.89 42.03
C THR A 566 15.17 43.23 42.97
N LEU A 567 15.53 43.05 44.26
CA LEU A 567 14.81 42.36 45.35
C LEU A 567 14.53 43.39 46.50
N PRO A 568 13.55 43.18 47.43
CA PRO A 568 13.62 42.09 48.42
C PRO A 568 12.30 41.49 48.99
N SER A 569 12.49 40.41 49.77
CA SER A 569 11.68 39.91 50.90
C SER A 569 10.21 39.47 50.70
N LEU A 570 9.97 38.18 50.97
CA LEU A 570 8.67 37.58 51.34
C LEU A 570 8.85 36.67 52.57
N PRO A 571 7.97 36.72 53.59
CA PRO A 571 7.87 35.70 54.63
C PRO A 571 7.12 34.44 54.12
N ARG A 572 7.10 33.37 54.93
CA ARG A 572 6.60 32.02 54.58
C ARG A 572 5.22 31.71 55.24
N ILE A 573 4.68 30.51 54.93
CA ILE A 573 3.67 29.72 55.70
C ILE A 573 2.17 30.13 55.45
N PRO A 574 1.21 29.19 55.22
CA PRO A 574 1.27 27.88 54.55
C PRO A 574 0.03 27.61 53.63
N SER A 575 -0.23 26.34 53.28
CA SER A 575 -1.38 25.86 52.51
C SER A 575 -2.61 25.47 53.34
N ARG A 576 -3.84 25.65 52.80
CA ARG A 576 -4.95 24.64 52.80
C ARG A 576 -6.25 25.08 52.08
N HIS A 577 -6.72 24.20 51.18
CA HIS A 577 -8.08 23.66 51.00
C HIS A 577 -9.41 24.51 51.01
N ILE A 578 -10.29 24.09 50.08
CA ILE A 578 -11.79 23.94 50.16
C ILE A 578 -12.73 25.02 49.55
N HIS A 579 -13.60 24.56 48.62
CA HIS A 579 -14.85 25.13 48.05
C HIS A 579 -14.82 26.58 47.50
N GLY A 580 -15.79 27.06 46.70
CA GLY A 580 -16.99 26.48 46.06
C GLY A 580 -18.01 27.58 45.68
N LEU A 581 -19.05 27.26 44.87
CA LEU A 581 -20.08 28.18 44.32
C LEU A 581 -19.56 29.16 43.22
N GLY A 582 -20.39 29.68 42.29
CA GLY A 582 -21.71 29.21 41.86
C GLY A 582 -22.69 30.28 41.32
N SER A 583 -22.78 30.48 39.98
CA SER A 583 -23.87 31.17 39.23
C SER A 583 -24.08 32.69 39.53
N ALA A 584 -24.52 33.59 38.63
CA ALA A 584 -25.40 33.44 37.47
C ALA A 584 -25.42 34.68 36.52
N ARG A 585 -25.79 34.46 35.23
CA ARG A 585 -26.56 35.37 34.31
C ARG A 585 -25.96 36.75 33.87
N ALA A 586 -26.37 37.38 32.74
CA ALA A 586 -27.03 36.95 31.48
C ALA A 586 -27.05 38.11 30.42
N ALA A 587 -27.62 37.84 29.24
CA ALA A 587 -28.00 38.72 28.12
C ALA A 587 -26.87 39.21 27.17
N ASP A 588 -27.02 39.28 25.84
CA ASP A 588 -27.96 38.62 24.86
C ASP A 588 -27.23 38.55 23.46
N VAL A 589 -27.72 38.60 22.20
CA VAL A 589 -28.94 39.05 21.47
C VAL A 589 -29.12 38.22 20.16
N GLU A 590 -30.26 38.38 19.48
CA GLU A 590 -30.79 37.63 18.31
C GLU A 590 -30.34 38.15 16.90
N GLN A 591 -30.84 37.74 15.70
CA GLN A 591 -31.96 36.85 15.28
C GLN A 591 -31.83 36.30 13.82
N ALA A 592 -32.74 35.40 13.43
CA ALA A 592 -33.26 35.06 12.07
C ALA A 592 -32.51 34.00 11.19
N ALA A 593 -33.14 33.26 10.24
CA ALA A 593 -34.55 32.81 10.08
C ALA A 593 -34.75 31.75 8.94
N ILE A 594 -35.65 30.76 9.14
CA ILE A 594 -36.83 30.28 8.32
C ILE A 594 -36.67 30.04 6.78
N PRO A 595 -37.31 29.02 6.10
CA PRO A 595 -38.43 28.10 6.47
C PRO A 595 -38.11 26.57 6.28
N PHE A 596 -39.00 25.55 6.29
CA PHE A 596 -40.48 25.45 6.20
C PHE A 596 -41.11 24.24 6.97
N ARG A 597 -42.35 24.45 7.43
CA ARG A 597 -43.41 23.64 8.12
C ARG A 597 -43.69 22.21 7.57
N ARG A 598 -44.55 21.32 8.13
CA ARG A 598 -45.57 21.21 9.26
C ARG A 598 -45.81 19.68 9.54
N ARG A 599 -46.71 19.08 10.36
CA ARG A 599 -47.82 19.31 11.35
C ARG A 599 -47.84 18.00 12.25
N LEU A 600 -48.70 17.59 13.20
CA LEU A 600 -49.98 17.91 13.92
C LEU A 600 -49.75 17.52 15.43
N ALA A 601 -50.34 18.18 16.43
CA ALA A 601 -51.65 17.99 17.10
C ALA A 601 -51.95 16.57 17.67
N SER A 602 -52.28 16.27 18.94
CA SER A 602 -52.69 16.99 20.19
C SER A 602 -54.17 16.91 20.60
N THR A 603 -54.48 16.29 21.75
CA THR A 603 -55.64 16.56 22.64
C THR A 603 -55.45 15.87 24.00
N GLU A 604 -55.81 16.54 25.09
CA GLU A 604 -56.04 15.95 26.42
C GLU A 604 -57.56 15.84 26.68
N CYS A 605 -58.00 14.90 27.52
CA CYS A 605 -59.35 14.88 28.11
C CYS A 605 -59.36 14.24 29.51
N CYS A 606 -60.39 14.55 30.30
CA CYS A 606 -60.43 14.34 31.75
C CYS A 606 -61.20 13.08 32.20
N PHE A 607 -60.89 12.63 33.43
CA PHE A 607 -61.77 11.95 34.40
C PHE A 607 -62.88 11.00 33.91
N THR A 608 -62.82 9.73 34.32
CA THR A 608 -63.67 9.18 35.41
C THR A 608 -63.24 7.77 35.80
N ALA A 609 -63.70 7.27 36.95
CA ALA A 609 -63.45 5.91 37.42
C ALA A 609 -64.56 4.94 36.99
N GLY A 610 -64.20 3.68 36.72
CA GLY A 610 -65.13 2.59 36.45
C GLY A 610 -64.44 1.23 36.54
N SER A 611 -64.83 0.41 37.51
CA SER A 611 -64.17 -0.87 37.82
C SER A 611 -65.01 -2.08 37.41
N THR A 612 -64.42 -2.97 36.59
CA THR A 612 -64.95 -4.32 36.30
C THR A 612 -63.82 -5.31 35.98
N ILE A 613 -64.11 -6.61 36.02
CA ILE A 613 -63.18 -7.77 35.94
C ILE A 613 -63.61 -8.71 34.78
N VAL A 614 -62.90 -9.78 34.35
CA VAL A 614 -62.05 -10.75 35.08
C VAL A 614 -60.62 -10.90 34.45
N PRO A 615 -60.02 -12.05 33.99
CA PRO A 615 -58.54 -12.12 33.81
C PRO A 615 -58.06 -12.39 32.37
N TYR A 616 -56.73 -12.48 32.17
CA TYR A 616 -56.14 -13.53 31.32
C TYR A 616 -54.69 -13.85 31.73
N ASP A 617 -54.40 -15.13 32.02
CA ASP A 617 -53.03 -15.64 32.18
C ASP A 617 -52.40 -15.93 30.82
N THR A 618 -51.19 -15.41 30.54
CA THR A 618 -50.02 -16.25 30.17
C THR A 618 -48.70 -15.47 30.10
N LEU A 619 -47.60 -16.18 30.37
CA LEU A 619 -46.21 -15.89 29.92
C LEU A 619 -45.52 -14.60 30.44
N ALA A 620 -45.21 -14.56 31.75
CA ALA A 620 -44.26 -13.62 32.35
C ALA A 620 -43.13 -14.32 33.15
N SER A 621 -42.29 -15.13 32.48
CA SER A 621 -41.13 -15.78 33.11
C SER A 621 -39.90 -14.86 33.15
N GLY A 622 -39.99 -13.71 33.83
CA GLY A 622 -38.89 -12.75 33.94
C GLY A 622 -39.09 -11.66 34.99
N PHE A 623 -38.09 -11.47 35.85
CA PHE A 623 -37.85 -10.38 36.82
C PHE A 623 -38.94 -10.02 37.86
N GLU A 624 -40.19 -9.76 37.44
CA GLU A 624 -41.24 -9.13 38.26
C GLU A 624 -41.50 -9.87 39.59
N GLY A 625 -41.58 -11.20 39.54
CA GLY A 625 -41.83 -12.06 40.71
C GLY A 625 -40.73 -12.08 41.79
N ARG A 626 -39.58 -11.42 41.59
CA ARG A 626 -38.51 -11.32 42.61
C ARG A 626 -38.56 -10.00 43.38
N LEU A 627 -38.73 -8.86 42.70
CA LEU A 627 -38.80 -7.56 43.37
C LEU A 627 -40.07 -7.40 44.20
N TYR A 628 -41.22 -7.89 43.72
CA TYR A 628 -42.50 -7.74 44.41
C TYR A 628 -42.54 -8.41 45.80
N LYS A 629 -41.65 -9.38 46.06
CA LYS A 629 -41.58 -10.12 47.32
C LYS A 629 -40.86 -9.38 48.45
N LEU A 630 -40.21 -8.24 48.17
CA LEU A 630 -39.52 -7.41 49.17
C LEU A 630 -40.43 -6.38 49.84
N CYS A 631 -41.58 -6.02 49.26
CA CYS A 631 -42.47 -4.99 49.80
C CYS A 631 -43.47 -5.48 50.88
N GLN A 632 -43.46 -6.77 51.25
CA GLN A 632 -44.41 -7.32 52.24
C GLN A 632 -43.84 -7.54 53.65
N VAL A 633 -42.57 -7.22 53.91
CA VAL A 633 -41.97 -7.32 55.26
C VAL A 633 -41.87 -5.92 55.88
N GLY A 634 -43.00 -5.40 56.36
CA GLY A 634 -43.11 -3.98 56.77
C GLY A 634 -44.24 -3.63 57.74
N SER A 635 -44.78 -4.60 58.50
CA SER A 635 -45.80 -4.33 59.53
C SER A 635 -45.18 -3.63 60.75
N PHE A 636 -45.29 -2.30 60.81
CA PHE A 636 -44.88 -1.52 61.97
C PHE A 636 -45.85 -1.69 63.14
N HIS A 637 -45.38 -2.32 64.22
CA HIS A 637 -45.89 -2.04 65.56
C HIS A 637 -45.09 -0.91 66.22
N THR A 638 -45.71 -0.28 67.23
CA THR A 638 -45.29 1.01 67.77
C THR A 638 -44.23 0.92 68.87
N SER A 639 -43.58 2.07 69.12
CA SER A 639 -42.79 2.43 70.31
C SER A 639 -41.54 1.60 70.65
N GLY A 640 -40.36 2.22 70.49
CA GLY A 640 -39.25 2.02 71.44
C GLY A 640 -37.84 1.83 70.87
N ILE A 641 -36.90 2.61 71.42
CA ILE A 641 -35.48 2.26 71.68
C ILE A 641 -34.46 2.33 70.50
N SER A 642 -33.60 3.36 70.60
CA SER A 642 -32.18 3.46 70.18
C SER A 642 -31.74 3.32 68.71
N TRP A 643 -30.76 4.16 68.33
CA TRP A 643 -30.11 4.15 67.01
C TRP A 643 -28.85 3.26 66.98
N GLY A 644 -28.97 2.05 66.42
CA GLY A 644 -27.81 1.24 66.01
C GLY A 644 -27.49 1.43 64.53
N ARG A 645 -26.35 2.06 64.18
CA ARG A 645 -25.91 2.23 62.78
C ARG A 645 -25.34 0.93 62.17
N ALA A 646 -26.21 0.00 61.78
CA ALA A 646 -25.84 -1.03 60.82
C ALA A 646 -25.77 -0.44 59.39
N LYS A 647 -24.70 -0.73 58.62
CA LYS A 647 -24.61 -0.33 57.21
C LYS A 647 -25.32 -1.36 56.31
N PRO A 648 -26.22 -0.95 55.40
CA PRO A 648 -26.87 -1.86 54.45
C PRO A 648 -25.94 -2.16 53.27
N ALA A 649 -24.92 -2.99 53.48
CA ALA A 649 -24.00 -3.44 52.43
C ALA A 649 -24.56 -4.52 51.48
N PRO A 650 -25.15 -5.65 51.96
CA PRO A 650 -25.32 -6.83 51.11
C PRO A 650 -26.35 -6.65 49.97
N LEU A 651 -27.42 -5.89 50.21
CA LEU A 651 -28.47 -5.66 49.21
C LEU A 651 -27.97 -4.91 47.96
N TYR A 652 -27.04 -3.96 48.12
CA TYR A 652 -26.50 -3.19 46.99
C TYR A 652 -25.60 -4.06 46.11
N GLU A 653 -24.75 -4.90 46.72
CA GLU A 653 -23.85 -5.78 45.97
C GLU A 653 -24.61 -6.83 45.17
N THR A 654 -25.68 -7.43 45.72
CA THR A 654 -26.54 -8.38 45.00
C THR A 654 -27.21 -7.74 43.78
N ILE A 655 -27.77 -6.54 43.91
CA ILE A 655 -28.40 -5.83 42.79
C ILE A 655 -27.37 -5.50 41.69
N VAL A 656 -26.15 -5.12 42.06
CA VAL A 656 -25.07 -4.83 41.09
C VAL A 656 -24.55 -6.11 40.42
N SER A 657 -24.53 -7.27 41.10
CA SER A 657 -24.20 -8.55 40.46
C SER A 657 -25.27 -9.01 39.46
N ASP A 658 -26.55 -8.85 39.79
CA ASP A 658 -27.65 -9.25 38.91
C ASP A 658 -27.64 -8.39 37.63
N ILE A 659 -27.52 -7.06 37.77
CA ILE A 659 -27.37 -6.12 36.62
C ILE A 659 -26.15 -6.48 35.76
N ARG A 660 -25.02 -6.88 36.36
CA ARG A 660 -23.82 -7.28 35.60
C ARG A 660 -24.08 -8.52 34.74
N GLU A 661 -24.74 -9.55 35.26
CA GLU A 661 -25.04 -10.75 34.47
C GLU A 661 -26.10 -10.49 33.39
N GLU A 662 -27.07 -9.59 33.61
CA GLU A 662 -27.99 -9.15 32.56
C GLU A 662 -27.30 -8.35 31.45
N VAL A 663 -26.38 -7.44 31.78
CA VAL A 663 -25.55 -6.73 30.78
C VAL A 663 -24.70 -7.70 29.97
N LYS A 664 -24.12 -8.74 30.60
CA LYS A 664 -23.42 -9.82 29.86
C LYS A 664 -24.35 -10.59 28.93
N GLN A 665 -25.56 -10.94 29.37
CA GLN A 665 -26.54 -11.63 28.54
C GLN A 665 -26.95 -10.78 27.33
N ALA A 666 -27.26 -9.50 27.54
CA ALA A 666 -27.59 -8.55 26.48
C ALA A 666 -26.45 -8.37 25.46
N LEU A 667 -25.21 -8.19 25.95
CA LEU A 667 -24.02 -8.11 25.10
C LEU A 667 -23.81 -9.41 24.31
N CYS A 668 -24.09 -10.57 24.92
CA CYS A 668 -23.98 -11.88 24.27
C CYS A 668 -25.05 -12.07 23.18
N GLN A 669 -26.29 -11.64 23.42
CA GLN A 669 -27.35 -11.64 22.40
C GLN A 669 -27.00 -10.70 21.23
N PHE A 670 -26.51 -9.49 21.52
CA PHE A 670 -26.05 -8.54 20.50
C PHE A 670 -24.92 -9.09 19.63
N MET A 671 -23.90 -9.71 20.25
CA MET A 671 -22.80 -10.32 19.50
C MET A 671 -23.27 -11.47 18.60
N GLN A 672 -24.28 -12.24 19.01
CA GLN A 672 -24.86 -13.32 18.19
C GLN A 672 -25.76 -12.79 17.06
N GLN A 673 -26.68 -11.88 17.36
CA GLN A 673 -27.72 -11.42 16.42
C GLN A 673 -27.21 -10.32 15.48
N ASP A 674 -26.64 -9.25 16.04
CA ASP A 674 -26.22 -8.06 15.28
C ASP A 674 -24.83 -8.24 14.65
N LEU A 675 -23.90 -8.92 15.35
CA LEU A 675 -22.51 -9.12 14.88
C LEU A 675 -22.23 -10.53 14.31
N LYS A 676 -23.21 -11.44 14.33
CA LYS A 676 -23.12 -12.81 13.78
C LYS A 676 -21.95 -13.65 14.33
N VAL A 677 -21.58 -13.44 15.59
CA VAL A 677 -20.54 -14.20 16.30
C VAL A 677 -21.13 -15.51 16.85
N GLU A 678 -20.38 -16.61 16.74
CA GLU A 678 -20.78 -17.89 17.33
C GLU A 678 -21.03 -17.76 18.85
N LYS A 679 -22.15 -18.31 19.35
CA LYS A 679 -22.57 -18.26 20.76
C LYS A 679 -21.44 -18.58 21.76
N LYS A 680 -20.64 -19.61 21.47
CA LYS A 680 -19.51 -20.02 22.31
C LYS A 680 -18.40 -18.97 22.36
N LEU A 681 -18.06 -18.40 21.21
CA LEU A 681 -17.04 -17.35 21.10
C LEU A 681 -17.53 -16.03 21.72
N ALA A 682 -18.79 -15.66 21.55
CA ALA A 682 -19.39 -14.49 22.19
C ALA A 682 -19.31 -14.60 23.72
N ALA A 683 -19.72 -15.75 24.30
CA ALA A 683 -19.61 -15.99 25.73
C ALA A 683 -18.15 -15.98 26.25
N GLN A 684 -17.21 -16.56 25.49
CA GLN A 684 -15.78 -16.51 25.83
C GLN A 684 -15.22 -15.08 25.83
N ILE A 685 -15.59 -14.25 24.84
CA ILE A 685 -15.14 -12.86 24.77
C ILE A 685 -15.61 -12.09 25.99
N ILE A 686 -16.91 -12.17 26.31
CA ILE A 686 -17.55 -11.40 27.38
C ILE A 686 -17.05 -11.82 28.77
N ASN A 687 -16.88 -13.12 29.01
CA ASN A 687 -16.35 -13.62 30.29
C ASN A 687 -14.88 -13.27 30.50
N ASN A 688 -14.12 -13.08 29.42
CA ASN A 688 -12.72 -12.66 29.46
C ASN A 688 -12.54 -11.13 29.31
N SER A 689 -13.61 -10.34 29.26
CA SER A 689 -13.56 -8.86 29.18
C SER A 689 -14.25 -8.18 30.39
N PRO A 690 -13.78 -8.40 31.62
CA PRO A 690 -14.43 -7.87 32.82
C PRO A 690 -14.37 -6.34 32.92
N ASP A 691 -13.32 -5.68 32.44
CA ASP A 691 -13.18 -4.22 32.51
C ASP A 691 -14.10 -3.53 31.51
N TYR A 692 -14.22 -4.06 30.29
CA TYR A 692 -15.24 -3.60 29.34
C TYR A 692 -16.66 -3.77 29.87
N VAL A 693 -16.97 -4.93 30.48
CA VAL A 693 -18.29 -5.19 31.08
C VAL A 693 -18.55 -4.22 32.25
N ASN A 694 -17.57 -3.99 33.14
CA ASN A 694 -17.69 -3.03 34.23
C ASN A 694 -17.89 -1.60 33.70
N LYS A 695 -17.08 -1.15 32.73
CA LYS A 695 -17.22 0.15 32.04
C LYS A 695 -18.60 0.35 31.41
N LEU A 696 -19.18 -0.71 30.84
CA LEU A 696 -20.54 -0.69 30.28
C LEU A 696 -21.61 -0.63 31.39
N VAL A 697 -21.45 -1.41 32.46
CA VAL A 697 -22.33 -1.36 33.65
C VAL A 697 -22.32 0.04 34.28
N GLU A 698 -21.15 0.66 34.51
CA GLU A 698 -21.07 2.03 35.05
C GLU A 698 -21.73 3.07 34.12
N LYS A 699 -21.62 2.94 32.78
CA LYS A 699 -22.34 3.83 31.83
C LYS A 699 -23.86 3.64 31.89
N LEU A 700 -24.35 2.46 32.24
CA LEU A 700 -25.79 2.13 32.29
C LEU A 700 -26.44 2.39 33.66
N LYS A 701 -25.72 2.21 34.77
CA LYS A 701 -26.19 2.43 36.15
C LYS A 701 -27.07 3.68 36.37
N PRO A 702 -26.70 4.90 35.92
CA PRO A 702 -27.50 6.10 36.19
C PRO A 702 -28.84 6.15 35.43
N THR A 703 -29.11 5.18 34.54
CA THR A 703 -30.22 5.22 33.58
C THR A 703 -31.17 4.02 33.72
N VAL A 704 -30.86 3.04 34.58
CA VAL A 704 -31.70 1.85 34.82
C VAL A 704 -32.80 2.17 35.85
N GLN A 705 -34.06 1.91 35.48
CA GLN A 705 -35.23 1.95 36.34
C GLN A 705 -35.90 0.55 36.42
N PRO A 706 -36.85 0.31 37.35
CA PRO A 706 -37.39 -1.04 37.63
C PRO A 706 -38.08 -1.80 36.48
N HIS A 707 -38.31 -1.14 35.33
CA HIS A 707 -38.92 -1.74 34.13
C HIS A 707 -38.10 -1.51 32.85
N THR A 708 -36.82 -1.12 32.97
CA THR A 708 -36.00 -0.76 31.81
C THR A 708 -35.47 -1.99 31.06
N ASN A 709 -35.66 -2.03 29.75
CA ASN A 709 -35.17 -3.14 28.92
C ASN A 709 -33.65 -3.01 28.63
N LEU A 710 -32.82 -3.66 29.45
CA LEU A 710 -31.36 -3.63 29.30
C LEU A 710 -30.87 -4.09 27.91
N ASN A 711 -31.57 -5.01 27.22
CA ASN A 711 -31.19 -5.43 25.87
C ASN A 711 -31.29 -4.29 24.85
N LEU A 712 -32.28 -3.40 25.02
CA LEU A 712 -32.45 -2.21 24.19
C LEU A 712 -31.36 -1.17 24.51
N MET A 713 -31.12 -0.86 25.79
CA MET A 713 -30.09 0.11 26.18
C MET A 713 -28.68 -0.31 25.76
N VAL A 714 -28.34 -1.60 25.93
CA VAL A 714 -27.06 -2.14 25.47
C VAL A 714 -26.96 -2.04 23.95
N ARG A 715 -28.04 -2.28 23.20
CA ARG A 715 -28.08 -2.05 21.74
C ARG A 715 -27.90 -0.60 21.36
N GLU A 716 -28.50 0.35 22.07
CA GLU A 716 -28.38 1.80 21.82
C GLU A 716 -26.96 2.30 22.11
N VAL A 717 -26.39 1.97 23.28
CA VAL A 717 -25.01 2.31 23.66
C VAL A 717 -23.98 1.68 22.70
N LEU A 718 -24.27 0.49 22.16
CA LEU A 718 -23.46 -0.16 21.13
C LEU A 718 -23.80 0.30 19.71
N ALA A 719 -24.90 1.03 19.49
CA ALA A 719 -25.23 1.63 18.20
C ALA A 719 -24.30 2.81 17.91
N GLU A 720 -24.04 3.64 18.93
CA GLU A 720 -23.05 4.73 18.94
C GLU A 720 -21.61 4.24 18.77
N ALA A 721 -21.32 3.00 19.17
CA ALA A 721 -19.96 2.47 19.23
C ALA A 721 -19.32 2.29 17.84
N LYS A 722 -18.31 3.12 17.55
CA LYS A 722 -17.59 3.18 16.24
C LYS A 722 -17.01 1.85 15.76
N PHE A 723 -16.66 0.94 16.68
CA PHE A 723 -16.12 -0.39 16.37
C PHE A 723 -16.82 -1.46 17.24
N LYS A 724 -18.09 -1.71 16.94
CA LYS A 724 -19.00 -2.62 17.67
C LYS A 724 -18.34 -3.97 17.99
N GLY A 725 -18.26 -4.31 19.28
CA GLY A 725 -17.69 -5.56 19.79
C GLY A 725 -16.17 -5.71 19.72
N VAL A 726 -15.42 -4.73 19.20
CA VAL A 726 -13.96 -4.85 19.01
C VAL A 726 -13.16 -4.63 20.31
N GLU A 727 -13.57 -3.68 21.16
CA GLU A 727 -12.92 -3.44 22.47
C GLU A 727 -12.90 -4.69 23.37
N PRO A 728 -14.05 -5.35 23.69
CA PRO A 728 -14.04 -6.55 24.53
C PRO A 728 -13.29 -7.72 23.87
N TYR A 729 -13.28 -7.80 22.53
CA TYR A 729 -12.48 -8.82 21.85
C TYR A 729 -10.99 -8.68 22.12
N PHE A 730 -10.44 -7.45 22.05
CA PHE A 730 -9.02 -7.24 22.34
C PHE A 730 -8.69 -7.50 23.82
N GLU A 731 -9.55 -7.08 24.73
CA GLU A 731 -9.41 -7.38 26.17
C GLU A 731 -9.40 -8.91 26.41
N SER A 732 -10.33 -9.65 25.78
CA SER A 732 -10.45 -11.11 25.89
C SER A 732 -9.26 -11.92 25.39
N ILE A 733 -8.33 -11.28 24.67
CA ILE A 733 -7.06 -11.86 24.20
C ILE A 733 -5.82 -11.15 24.78
N GLY A 734 -5.98 -10.41 25.88
CA GLY A 734 -4.90 -9.90 26.72
C GLY A 734 -4.33 -8.53 26.35
N PHE A 735 -5.05 -7.69 25.60
CA PHE A 735 -4.62 -6.30 25.36
C PHE A 735 -4.95 -5.43 26.56
N THR A 736 -4.03 -4.57 26.98
CA THR A 736 -4.32 -3.54 27.99
C THR A 736 -5.19 -2.41 27.40
N PRO A 737 -5.98 -1.66 28.21
CA PRO A 737 -6.79 -0.55 27.70
C PRO A 737 -6.01 0.49 26.88
N GLN A 738 -4.75 0.76 27.28
CA GLN A 738 -3.85 1.67 26.56
C GLN A 738 -3.36 1.12 25.20
N GLU A 739 -3.44 -0.19 24.98
CA GLU A 739 -3.17 -0.80 23.67
C GLU A 739 -4.42 -0.83 22.81
N ILE A 740 -5.57 -1.17 23.41
CA ILE A 740 -6.89 -1.14 22.75
C ILE A 740 -7.11 0.22 22.08
N GLU A 741 -6.89 1.33 22.81
CA GLU A 741 -6.98 2.69 22.26
C GLU A 741 -6.10 2.87 20.99
N LYS A 742 -4.83 2.43 21.05
CA LYS A 742 -3.85 2.57 19.96
C LYS A 742 -4.22 1.73 18.73
N VAL A 743 -4.86 0.58 18.90
CA VAL A 743 -5.18 -0.36 17.80
C VAL A 743 -6.62 -0.22 17.27
N SER A 744 -7.57 0.28 18.06
CA SER A 744 -8.98 0.40 17.67
C SER A 744 -9.18 1.18 16.37
N MET A 745 -8.50 2.31 16.16
CA MET A 745 -8.66 3.09 14.92
C MET A 745 -8.22 2.38 13.62
N TYR A 746 -7.48 1.28 13.73
CA TYR A 746 -7.05 0.44 12.61
C TYR A 746 -8.04 -0.70 12.29
N SER A 747 -9.03 -0.95 13.15
CA SER A 747 -9.97 -2.08 13.11
C SER A 747 -11.16 -1.89 12.15
N ARG A 748 -10.90 -1.23 11.00
CA ARG A 748 -11.92 -0.81 10.02
C ARG A 748 -12.68 -1.96 9.35
N SER A 749 -12.22 -3.20 9.48
CA SER A 749 -12.91 -4.40 8.96
C SER A 749 -13.96 -4.99 9.92
N GLY A 750 -14.28 -4.30 11.02
CA GLY A 750 -15.21 -4.78 12.04
C GLY A 750 -14.69 -6.01 12.80
N LEU A 751 -15.48 -6.48 13.77
CA LEU A 751 -15.10 -7.57 14.67
C LEU A 751 -14.71 -8.86 13.91
N ALA A 752 -15.55 -9.35 12.99
CA ALA A 752 -15.26 -10.55 12.22
C ALA A 752 -13.93 -10.45 11.43
N GLY A 753 -13.67 -9.29 10.81
CA GLY A 753 -12.42 -9.04 10.07
C GLY A 753 -11.20 -8.89 10.97
N VAL A 754 -11.36 -8.45 12.22
CA VAL A 754 -10.30 -8.43 13.24
C VAL A 754 -10.01 -9.85 13.74
N ILE A 755 -11.04 -10.63 14.09
CA ILE A 755 -10.92 -12.05 14.49
C ILE A 755 -10.16 -12.85 13.44
N ALA A 756 -10.51 -12.72 12.16
CA ALA A 756 -9.84 -13.45 11.08
C ALA A 756 -8.34 -13.12 10.98
N LYS A 757 -7.95 -11.85 11.19
CA LYS A 757 -6.53 -11.41 11.15
C LYS A 757 -5.75 -11.88 12.39
N VAL A 758 -6.38 -11.89 13.56
CA VAL A 758 -5.80 -12.48 14.78
C VAL A 758 -5.67 -14.00 14.65
N ASN A 759 -6.62 -14.68 14.00
CA ASN A 759 -6.53 -16.10 13.72
C ASN A 759 -5.42 -16.44 12.71
N LEU A 760 -5.17 -15.60 11.70
CA LEU A 760 -3.99 -15.71 10.83
C LEU A 760 -2.67 -15.53 11.62
N ILE A 761 -2.63 -14.60 12.57
CA ILE A 761 -1.47 -14.42 13.48
C ILE A 761 -1.26 -15.70 14.32
N LYS A 762 -2.32 -16.28 14.88
CA LYS A 762 -2.27 -17.57 15.60
C LYS A 762 -1.81 -18.73 14.70
N SER A 763 -2.26 -18.81 13.45
CA SER A 763 -1.88 -19.90 12.52
C SER A 763 -0.43 -19.84 12.03
N ILE A 764 0.28 -18.73 12.27
CA ILE A 764 1.75 -18.63 12.09
C ILE A 764 2.49 -19.33 13.24
N GLY A 765 1.82 -19.62 14.36
CA GLY A 765 2.42 -20.16 15.59
C GLY A 765 2.80 -19.07 16.61
N ILE A 766 2.32 -17.83 16.44
CA ILE A 766 2.51 -16.76 17.43
C ILE A 766 1.60 -17.07 18.63
N ARG A 767 2.19 -17.12 19.81
CA ARG A 767 1.50 -17.52 21.05
C ARG A 767 0.53 -16.43 21.51
N PRO A 768 -0.59 -16.74 22.20
CA PRO A 768 -1.58 -15.75 22.60
C PRO A 768 -0.98 -14.52 23.31
N GLU A 769 -0.05 -14.74 24.23
CA GLU A 769 0.67 -13.71 25.00
C GLU A 769 1.63 -12.84 24.14
N GLU A 770 1.99 -13.30 22.94
CA GLU A 770 2.80 -12.54 21.98
C GLU A 770 1.93 -11.60 21.10
N ILE A 771 0.60 -11.83 21.02
CA ILE A 771 -0.31 -11.12 20.10
C ILE A 771 -0.46 -9.63 20.41
N PRO A 772 -0.74 -9.18 21.66
CA PRO A 772 -0.91 -7.75 21.97
C PRO A 772 0.31 -6.95 21.52
N ARG A 773 1.51 -7.38 21.92
CA ARG A 773 2.79 -6.78 21.52
C ARG A 773 2.97 -6.73 20.00
N VAL A 774 2.72 -7.83 19.28
CA VAL A 774 2.89 -7.89 17.82
C VAL A 774 1.95 -6.91 17.10
N VAL A 775 0.69 -6.86 17.53
CA VAL A 775 -0.33 -5.98 16.93
C VAL A 775 -0.08 -4.52 17.30
N THR A 776 0.21 -4.19 18.57
CA THR A 776 0.54 -2.84 19.05
C THR A 776 1.77 -2.25 18.34
N ILE A 777 2.77 -3.06 18.01
CA ILE A 777 3.98 -2.61 17.27
C ILE A 777 3.71 -2.41 15.76
N ASN A 778 2.72 -3.09 15.18
CA ASN A 778 2.29 -2.89 13.79
C ASN A 778 0.75 -2.85 13.65
N PRO A 779 0.05 -1.80 14.13
CA PRO A 779 -1.41 -1.76 14.12
C PRO A 779 -2.01 -1.77 12.70
N ARG A 780 -1.23 -1.34 11.71
CA ARG A 780 -1.60 -1.45 10.27
C ARG A 780 -1.87 -2.89 9.83
N SER A 781 -1.37 -3.90 10.56
CA SER A 781 -1.74 -5.31 10.34
C SER A 781 -3.25 -5.57 10.46
N LEU A 782 -3.98 -4.76 11.25
CA LEU A 782 -5.44 -4.83 11.37
C LEU A 782 -6.17 -4.13 10.22
N SER A 783 -5.54 -3.12 9.59
CA SER A 783 -6.12 -2.40 8.44
C SER A 783 -5.84 -3.06 7.09
N ASN A 784 -4.77 -3.85 6.99
CA ASN A 784 -4.44 -4.59 5.77
C ASN A 784 -5.56 -5.56 5.36
N ALA A 785 -5.66 -5.88 4.07
CA ALA A 785 -6.53 -6.93 3.57
C ALA A 785 -5.99 -8.32 3.94
N LEU A 786 -6.85 -9.19 4.47
CA LEU A 786 -6.47 -10.52 4.98
C LEU A 786 -5.75 -11.37 3.91
N LYS A 787 -6.34 -11.47 2.71
CA LYS A 787 -5.73 -12.15 1.54
C LYS A 787 -4.31 -11.66 1.22
N SER A 788 -4.05 -10.36 1.40
CA SER A 788 -2.71 -9.80 1.19
C SER A 788 -1.71 -10.29 2.25
N GLN A 789 -2.14 -10.55 3.48
CA GLN A 789 -1.29 -11.07 4.56
C GLN A 789 -1.04 -12.57 4.38
N GLU A 790 -2.06 -13.34 4.02
CA GLU A 790 -1.97 -14.78 3.68
C GLU A 790 -0.93 -15.03 2.58
N VAL A 791 -0.98 -14.27 1.48
CA VAL A 791 -0.01 -14.37 0.39
C VAL A 791 1.42 -14.01 0.84
N LYS A 792 1.61 -13.09 1.79
CA LYS A 792 2.96 -12.81 2.36
C LYS A 792 3.47 -13.98 3.21
N VAL A 793 2.61 -14.61 4.00
CA VAL A 793 2.98 -15.81 4.79
C VAL A 793 3.34 -16.96 3.86
N HIS A 794 2.57 -17.18 2.79
CA HIS A 794 2.88 -18.18 1.76
C HIS A 794 4.21 -17.89 1.07
N TYR A 795 4.45 -16.65 0.64
CA TYR A 795 5.71 -16.21 0.04
C TYR A 795 6.92 -16.44 0.96
N LEU A 796 6.79 -16.13 2.26
CA LEU A 796 7.86 -16.39 3.23
C LEU A 796 8.18 -17.90 3.33
N LYS A 797 7.19 -18.78 3.26
CA LYS A 797 7.42 -20.24 3.16
C LYS A 797 8.10 -20.64 1.85
N GLN A 798 7.77 -19.98 0.73
CA GLN A 798 8.44 -20.20 -0.56
C GLN A 798 9.93 -19.75 -0.56
N LEU A 799 10.33 -18.86 0.36
CA LEU A 799 11.75 -18.55 0.63
C LEU A 799 12.46 -19.59 1.53
N GLY A 800 11.84 -20.75 1.77
CA GLY A 800 12.41 -21.84 2.56
C GLY A 800 12.30 -21.68 4.08
N LEU A 801 11.44 -20.76 4.56
CA LEU A 801 11.25 -20.54 6.00
C LEU A 801 10.24 -21.52 6.62
N SER A 802 10.59 -22.07 7.78
CA SER A 802 9.65 -22.81 8.61
C SER A 802 8.63 -21.88 9.28
N PHE A 803 7.54 -22.43 9.82
CA PHE A 803 6.60 -21.63 10.62
C PHE A 803 7.27 -20.99 11.84
N ASP A 804 8.24 -21.65 12.49
CA ASP A 804 8.97 -21.10 13.62
C ASP A 804 9.93 -19.97 13.21
N ASP A 805 10.55 -20.04 12.02
CA ASP A 805 11.30 -18.92 11.43
C ASP A 805 10.39 -17.72 11.16
N ILE A 806 9.20 -17.95 10.60
CA ILE A 806 8.22 -16.88 10.31
C ILE A 806 7.67 -16.29 11.62
N ARG A 807 7.43 -17.11 12.65
CA ARG A 807 7.09 -16.65 14.00
C ARG A 807 8.19 -15.77 14.57
N LYS A 808 9.45 -16.22 14.59
CA LYS A 808 10.62 -15.43 15.05
C LYS A 808 10.77 -14.12 14.28
N LEU A 809 10.60 -14.16 12.96
CA LEU A 809 10.61 -13.01 12.06
C LEU A 809 9.51 -12.00 12.40
N VAL A 810 8.27 -12.44 12.64
CA VAL A 810 7.15 -11.55 12.95
C VAL A 810 7.20 -11.03 14.40
N VAL A 811 7.63 -11.84 15.38
CA VAL A 811 7.79 -11.40 16.79
C VAL A 811 8.92 -10.37 16.93
N SER A 812 10.04 -10.56 16.22
CA SER A 812 11.16 -9.60 16.21
C SER A 812 10.90 -8.39 15.29
N TYR A 813 10.09 -8.54 14.25
CA TYR A 813 9.77 -7.49 13.29
C TYR A 813 8.32 -7.60 12.77
N PRO A 814 7.31 -7.12 13.55
CA PRO A 814 5.89 -7.25 13.17
C PRO A 814 5.49 -6.64 11.82
N LYS A 815 6.31 -5.74 11.27
CA LYS A 815 6.17 -5.20 9.91
C LYS A 815 6.37 -6.23 8.80
N ALA A 816 6.87 -7.44 9.12
CA ALA A 816 6.90 -8.59 8.22
C ALA A 816 5.50 -9.03 7.71
N LEU A 817 4.40 -8.61 8.35
CA LEU A 817 3.03 -8.81 7.81
C LEU A 817 2.55 -7.66 6.89
N SER A 818 3.38 -6.64 6.66
CA SER A 818 3.03 -5.39 5.96
C SER A 818 3.97 -4.99 4.81
N PHE A 819 4.98 -5.79 4.44
CA PHE A 819 5.90 -5.44 3.34
C PHE A 819 5.24 -5.53 1.95
N GLY A 820 5.78 -4.80 0.97
CA GLY A 820 5.34 -4.88 -0.43
C GLY A 820 6.02 -6.03 -1.15
N LEU A 821 5.26 -6.90 -1.83
CA LEU A 821 5.81 -7.99 -2.65
C LEU A 821 6.46 -7.45 -3.93
N LYS A 822 5.64 -6.89 -4.83
CA LYS A 822 6.05 -6.35 -6.14
C LYS A 822 7.12 -5.25 -6.01
N ASN A 823 6.90 -4.27 -5.13
CA ASN A 823 7.73 -3.08 -5.01
C ASN A 823 8.67 -3.15 -3.78
N GLY A 824 9.12 -4.35 -3.41
CA GLY A 824 9.93 -4.56 -2.20
C GLY A 824 10.64 -5.91 -2.18
N SER A 825 9.97 -6.96 -1.71
CA SER A 825 10.63 -8.25 -1.46
C SER A 825 11.05 -8.98 -2.72
N LEU A 826 10.33 -8.85 -3.84
CA LEU A 826 10.73 -9.50 -5.10
C LEU A 826 12.02 -8.89 -5.67
N PRO A 827 12.12 -7.55 -5.90
CA PRO A 827 13.38 -6.89 -6.23
C PRO A 827 14.54 -7.22 -5.28
N LEU A 828 14.27 -7.29 -3.96
CA LEU A 828 15.28 -7.69 -2.97
C LEU A 828 15.81 -9.12 -3.21
N VAL A 829 14.93 -10.08 -3.48
CA VAL A 829 15.30 -11.49 -3.68
C VAL A 829 16.08 -11.67 -4.98
N ASP A 830 15.65 -11.02 -6.06
CA ASP A 830 16.36 -11.07 -7.34
C ASP A 830 17.69 -10.31 -7.30
N PHE A 831 17.78 -9.22 -6.53
CA PHE A 831 19.03 -8.53 -6.21
C PHE A 831 19.99 -9.41 -5.41
N LEU A 832 19.54 -10.07 -4.34
CA LEU A 832 20.38 -10.99 -3.56
C LEU A 832 20.91 -12.14 -4.44
N ARG A 833 20.05 -12.71 -5.31
CA ARG A 833 20.46 -13.74 -6.27
C ARG A 833 21.50 -13.21 -7.28
N SER A 834 21.34 -11.99 -7.80
CA SER A 834 22.32 -11.41 -8.74
C SER A 834 23.67 -11.03 -8.09
N LYS A 835 23.72 -10.87 -6.76
CA LYS A 835 24.99 -10.77 -6.00
C LYS A 835 25.54 -12.12 -5.53
N GLY A 836 25.00 -13.24 -6.03
CA GLY A 836 25.51 -14.60 -5.79
C GLY A 836 25.01 -15.27 -4.50
N VAL A 837 23.94 -14.79 -3.88
CA VAL A 837 23.33 -15.47 -2.72
C VAL A 837 22.45 -16.63 -3.18
N ASN A 838 22.69 -17.83 -2.63
CA ASN A 838 21.91 -19.02 -2.93
C ASN A 838 20.44 -18.88 -2.50
N THR A 839 19.49 -19.33 -3.31
CA THR A 839 18.04 -19.24 -3.01
C THR A 839 17.68 -19.87 -1.66
N SER A 840 18.35 -20.96 -1.26
CA SER A 840 18.19 -21.64 0.04
C SER A 840 18.75 -20.87 1.26
N GLU A 841 19.46 -19.76 1.02
CA GLU A 841 20.02 -18.89 2.07
C GLU A 841 19.32 -17.53 2.14
N ILE A 842 18.56 -17.14 1.12
CA ILE A 842 17.79 -15.89 1.08
C ILE A 842 16.78 -15.82 2.25
N GLY A 843 16.13 -16.93 2.61
CA GLY A 843 15.30 -16.99 3.81
C GLY A 843 16.09 -16.66 5.09
N LYS A 844 17.28 -17.25 5.26
CA LYS A 844 18.18 -16.99 6.40
C LYS A 844 18.61 -15.52 6.46
N VAL A 845 18.88 -14.90 5.31
CA VAL A 845 19.16 -13.46 5.17
C VAL A 845 17.99 -12.61 5.67
N VAL A 846 16.76 -12.94 5.25
CA VAL A 846 15.54 -12.24 5.67
C VAL A 846 15.30 -12.37 7.17
N VAL A 847 15.48 -13.56 7.77
CA VAL A 847 15.35 -13.75 9.23
C VAL A 847 16.45 -13.00 9.99
N ARG A 848 17.67 -12.95 9.47
CA ARG A 848 18.83 -12.30 10.11
C ARG A 848 18.82 -10.77 9.97
N CYS A 849 18.19 -10.21 8.94
CA CYS A 849 17.90 -8.77 8.85
C CYS A 849 16.51 -8.50 8.23
N PRO A 850 15.43 -8.62 9.04
CA PRO A 850 14.04 -8.45 8.58
C PRO A 850 13.75 -7.13 7.89
N GLN A 851 14.52 -6.08 8.21
CA GLN A 851 14.31 -4.75 7.70
C GLN A 851 14.67 -4.63 6.20
N LEU A 852 15.45 -5.56 5.65
CA LEU A 852 15.73 -5.62 4.20
C LEU A 852 14.44 -5.69 3.38
N LEU A 853 13.39 -6.39 3.86
CA LEU A 853 12.06 -6.47 3.23
C LEU A 853 11.37 -5.11 3.00
N THR A 854 11.90 -4.03 3.61
CA THR A 854 11.35 -2.67 3.54
C THR A 854 12.34 -1.64 2.99
N LEU A 855 13.53 -2.08 2.54
CA LEU A 855 14.52 -1.20 1.92
C LEU A 855 14.41 -1.28 0.40
N ASN A 856 14.45 -0.11 -0.23
CA ASN A 856 14.53 0.02 -1.68
C ASN A 856 15.95 -0.36 -2.16
N VAL A 857 16.03 -1.20 -3.20
CA VAL A 857 17.28 -1.78 -3.70
C VAL A 857 18.19 -0.68 -4.26
N GLU A 858 17.66 0.15 -5.13
CA GLU A 858 18.40 1.12 -5.95
C GLU A 858 18.96 2.26 -5.10
N ARG A 859 18.17 2.82 -4.18
CA ARG A 859 18.56 4.00 -3.37
C ARG A 859 19.25 3.67 -2.04
N LYS A 860 19.41 2.40 -1.69
CA LYS A 860 20.05 1.97 -0.43
C LYS A 860 20.97 0.76 -0.53
N LEU A 861 20.53 -0.32 -1.18
CA LEU A 861 21.31 -1.56 -1.17
C LEU A 861 22.43 -1.53 -2.21
N GLN A 862 22.14 -1.13 -3.45
CA GLN A 862 23.14 -1.05 -4.53
C GLN A 862 24.32 -0.11 -4.20
N PRO A 863 24.12 1.12 -3.68
CA PRO A 863 25.23 1.98 -3.21
C PRO A 863 26.03 1.37 -2.05
N ALA A 864 25.39 0.59 -1.17
CA ALA A 864 26.11 -0.12 -0.13
C ALA A 864 27.01 -1.25 -0.70
N ILE A 865 26.57 -1.94 -1.75
CA ILE A 865 27.39 -2.92 -2.47
C ILE A 865 28.57 -2.25 -3.18
N GLU A 866 28.36 -1.11 -3.83
CA GLU A 866 29.43 -0.35 -4.51
C GLU A 866 30.51 0.11 -3.53
N ILE A 867 30.10 0.63 -2.37
CA ILE A 867 31.02 1.00 -1.28
C ILE A 867 31.79 -0.22 -0.74
N LEU A 868 31.14 -1.39 -0.58
CA LEU A 868 31.82 -2.64 -0.20
C LEU A 868 32.80 -3.12 -1.29
N GLY A 869 32.46 -2.93 -2.57
CA GLY A 869 33.35 -3.18 -3.69
C GLY A 869 34.61 -2.32 -3.65
N SER A 870 34.48 -1.03 -3.29
CA SER A 870 35.59 -0.07 -3.18
C SER A 870 36.66 -0.43 -2.13
N VAL A 871 36.37 -1.38 -1.23
CA VAL A 871 37.33 -1.91 -0.24
C VAL A 871 37.71 -3.38 -0.49
N GLY A 872 37.29 -3.96 -1.62
CA GLY A 872 37.63 -5.32 -2.04
C GLY A 872 36.65 -6.43 -1.63
N ILE A 873 35.45 -6.10 -1.15
CA ILE A 873 34.40 -7.10 -0.84
C ILE A 873 33.54 -7.32 -2.09
N THR A 874 33.96 -8.25 -2.94
CA THR A 874 33.32 -8.60 -4.22
C THR A 874 33.06 -10.11 -4.35
N GLY A 875 32.31 -10.52 -5.38
CA GLY A 875 32.11 -11.92 -5.75
C GLY A 875 31.61 -12.82 -4.61
N SER A 876 32.24 -13.99 -4.43
CA SER A 876 31.90 -14.95 -3.37
C SER A 876 32.10 -14.39 -1.95
N ASN A 877 33.04 -13.46 -1.75
CA ASN A 877 33.20 -12.77 -0.47
C ASN A 877 31.99 -11.88 -0.17
N LEU A 878 31.48 -11.16 -1.18
CA LEU A 878 30.26 -10.36 -1.04
C LEU A 878 29.05 -11.26 -0.70
N ALA A 879 28.82 -12.34 -1.45
CA ALA A 879 27.74 -13.29 -1.17
C ALA A 879 27.80 -13.83 0.26
N ARG A 880 28.99 -14.23 0.74
CA ARG A 880 29.22 -14.69 2.11
C ARG A 880 28.91 -13.61 3.16
N VAL A 881 29.27 -12.35 2.91
CA VAL A 881 28.95 -11.22 3.80
C VAL A 881 27.45 -10.94 3.81
N LEU A 882 26.76 -11.04 2.67
CA LEU A 882 25.30 -10.90 2.58
C LEU A 882 24.56 -11.98 3.37
N VAL A 883 25.04 -13.23 3.35
CA VAL A 883 24.46 -14.34 4.14
C VAL A 883 24.73 -14.18 5.64
N THR A 884 25.99 -13.92 6.02
CA THR A 884 26.41 -13.96 7.43
C THR A 884 26.10 -12.66 8.19
N GLN A 885 26.18 -11.51 7.51
CA GLN A 885 26.13 -10.17 8.10
C GLN A 885 25.30 -9.15 7.28
N PRO A 886 24.04 -9.46 6.89
CA PRO A 886 23.19 -8.57 6.09
C PRO A 886 22.89 -7.21 6.74
N SER A 887 23.09 -7.09 8.06
CA SER A 887 23.02 -5.81 8.79
C SER A 887 24.07 -4.78 8.36
N LEU A 888 25.18 -5.21 7.74
CA LEU A 888 26.25 -4.34 7.24
C LEU A 888 25.73 -3.35 6.18
N LEU A 889 24.79 -3.76 5.33
CA LEU A 889 24.13 -2.91 4.32
C LEU A 889 23.32 -1.75 4.92
N ARG A 890 23.09 -1.76 6.23
CA ARG A 890 22.35 -0.71 6.96
C ARG A 890 23.25 0.23 7.77
N ARG A 891 24.58 0.07 7.71
CA ARG A 891 25.57 0.90 8.40
C ARG A 891 25.93 2.15 7.59
N ARG A 892 26.57 3.14 8.25
CA ARG A 892 27.13 4.35 7.60
C ARG A 892 28.47 4.02 6.92
N LEU A 893 28.44 3.11 5.93
CA LEU A 893 29.65 2.53 5.35
C LEU A 893 30.64 3.58 4.82
N GLY A 894 30.16 4.59 4.08
CA GLY A 894 31.01 5.66 3.54
C GLY A 894 31.83 6.37 4.62
N ALA A 895 31.18 6.96 5.63
CA ALA A 895 31.85 7.66 6.73
C ALA A 895 32.77 6.75 7.56
N ASN A 896 32.33 5.52 7.85
CA ASN A 896 33.15 4.53 8.55
C ASN A 896 34.45 4.21 7.76
N ILE A 897 34.35 4.05 6.44
CA ILE A 897 35.51 3.75 5.57
C ILE A 897 36.41 4.98 5.42
N GLU A 898 35.84 6.17 5.28
CA GLU A 898 36.59 7.44 5.26
C GLU A 898 37.42 7.63 6.54
N TYR A 899 36.83 7.34 7.71
CA TYR A 899 37.55 7.33 8.98
C TYR A 899 38.68 6.27 9.01
N CYS A 900 38.46 5.08 8.41
CA CYS A 900 39.52 4.07 8.28
C CYS A 900 40.69 4.55 7.40
N ARG A 901 40.43 5.31 6.32
CA ARG A 901 41.48 5.93 5.49
C ARG A 901 42.23 7.02 6.26
N LYS A 902 41.52 7.82 7.07
CA LYS A 902 42.13 8.81 7.99
C LYS A 902 43.00 8.17 9.10
N LEU A 903 42.89 6.87 9.33
CA LEU A 903 43.77 6.06 10.18
C LEU A 903 44.87 5.31 9.38
N GLY A 904 44.99 5.52 8.06
CA GLY A 904 45.96 4.83 7.20
C GLY A 904 45.70 3.34 7.00
N LEU A 905 44.50 2.84 7.29
CA LEU A 905 44.17 1.41 7.21
C LEU A 905 44.02 0.90 5.77
N ASP A 906 44.00 1.78 4.77
CA ASP A 906 44.05 1.48 3.34
C ASP A 906 45.47 1.27 2.81
N ALA A 907 46.52 1.64 3.54
CA ALA A 907 47.92 1.39 3.18
C ALA A 907 48.29 -0.10 3.03
N LYS A 908 47.40 -1.01 3.46
CA LYS A 908 47.48 -2.45 3.16
C LYS A 908 46.14 -2.95 2.60
N PRO A 909 46.10 -3.45 1.34
CA PRO A 909 44.87 -3.93 0.72
C PRO A 909 44.09 -4.93 1.58
N GLY A 910 42.77 -4.76 1.63
CA GLY A 910 41.86 -5.66 2.34
C GLY A 910 41.83 -5.55 3.87
N VAL A 911 42.62 -4.68 4.51
CA VAL A 911 42.52 -4.45 5.96
C VAL A 911 41.15 -3.85 6.32
N ILE A 912 40.67 -2.85 5.58
CA ILE A 912 39.34 -2.26 5.81
C ILE A 912 38.22 -3.30 5.57
N ALA A 913 38.34 -4.16 4.56
CA ALA A 913 37.40 -5.26 4.35
C ALA A 913 37.39 -6.25 5.53
N ARG A 914 38.57 -6.63 6.03
CA ARG A 914 38.72 -7.50 7.21
C ARG A 914 38.08 -6.86 8.44
N LEU A 915 38.33 -5.57 8.68
CA LEU A 915 37.74 -4.81 9.78
C LEU A 915 36.20 -4.81 9.72
N LEU A 916 35.60 -4.53 8.57
CA LEU A 916 34.14 -4.52 8.42
C LEU A 916 33.49 -5.89 8.64
N VAL A 917 34.17 -6.97 8.22
CA VAL A 917 33.66 -8.36 8.35
C VAL A 917 33.92 -8.94 9.74
N THR A 918 35.05 -8.63 10.38
CA THR A 918 35.34 -9.10 11.73
C THR A 918 34.63 -8.27 12.80
N CYS A 919 34.33 -7.00 12.52
CA CYS A 919 33.64 -6.07 13.42
C CYS A 919 32.37 -5.49 12.77
N PRO A 920 31.29 -6.27 12.58
CA PRO A 920 30.06 -5.84 11.88
C PRO A 920 29.26 -4.73 12.58
N ASN A 921 29.67 -4.35 13.79
CA ASN A 921 29.15 -3.24 14.58
C ASN A 921 30.07 -2.00 14.58
N PHE A 922 31.12 -1.98 13.75
CA PHE A 922 32.10 -0.89 13.68
C PHE A 922 31.44 0.49 13.48
N SER A 923 31.92 1.45 14.26
CA SER A 923 31.64 2.88 14.13
C SER A 923 32.90 3.67 14.49
N GLU A 924 33.00 4.89 13.96
CA GLU A 924 34.08 5.83 14.29
C GLU A 924 34.20 6.06 15.80
N ASP A 925 33.11 6.40 16.49
CA ASP A 925 33.08 6.68 17.93
C ASP A 925 33.49 5.45 18.75
N GLY A 926 33.01 4.26 18.34
CA GLY A 926 33.34 2.99 18.98
C GLY A 926 34.80 2.57 18.75
N CYS A 927 35.41 2.99 17.64
CA CYS A 927 36.84 2.80 17.40
C CYS A 927 37.65 3.74 18.30
N LYS A 928 37.34 5.05 18.29
CA LYS A 928 38.01 6.08 19.10
C LYS A 928 38.08 5.70 20.58
N ALA A 929 36.94 5.39 21.20
CA ALA A 929 36.89 5.04 22.63
C ALA A 929 37.81 3.86 23.01
N ARG A 930 37.98 2.88 22.11
CA ARG A 930 38.83 1.70 22.33
C ARG A 930 40.31 1.97 22.03
N MET A 931 40.59 2.86 21.08
CA MET A 931 41.95 3.34 20.81
C MET A 931 42.45 4.17 21.98
N SER A 932 41.69 5.19 22.42
CA SER A 932 42.05 6.06 23.54
C SER A 932 42.18 5.30 24.87
N TYR A 933 41.42 4.20 25.06
CA TYR A 933 41.66 3.30 26.18
C TYR A 933 43.06 2.65 26.11
N LEU A 934 43.44 2.03 24.98
CA LEU A 934 44.76 1.42 24.84
C LEU A 934 45.90 2.45 24.87
N GLU A 935 45.67 3.66 24.35
CA GLU A 935 46.59 4.79 24.45
C GLU A 935 46.81 5.19 25.91
N SER A 936 45.75 5.23 26.74
CA SER A 936 45.86 5.48 28.19
C SER A 936 46.63 4.40 28.96
N THR A 937 46.80 3.20 28.39
CA THR A 937 47.64 2.13 28.96
C THR A 937 49.12 2.19 28.52
N GLY A 938 49.55 3.29 27.90
CA GLY A 938 50.95 3.53 27.51
C GLY A 938 51.35 2.98 26.14
N LEU A 939 50.39 2.71 25.25
CA LEU A 939 50.66 2.40 23.84
C LEU A 939 50.57 3.68 23.00
N THR A 940 51.40 3.81 21.95
CA THR A 940 51.23 4.92 21.00
C THR A 940 50.08 4.64 20.03
N LYS A 941 49.50 5.69 19.46
CA LYS A 941 48.44 5.59 18.44
C LYS A 941 48.86 4.73 17.23
N GLU A 942 50.13 4.82 16.84
CA GLU A 942 50.73 4.07 15.72
C GLU A 942 50.86 2.57 16.07
N GLN A 943 51.16 2.26 17.33
CA GLN A 943 51.15 0.90 17.85
C GLN A 943 49.73 0.32 17.87
N VAL A 944 48.74 1.10 18.32
CA VAL A 944 47.33 0.69 18.31
C VAL A 944 46.81 0.50 16.88
N VAL A 945 47.11 1.41 15.94
CA VAL A 945 46.82 1.23 14.51
C VAL A 945 47.50 -0.03 13.95
N THR A 946 48.75 -0.31 14.35
CA THR A 946 49.44 -1.57 14.01
C THR A 946 48.71 -2.80 14.55
N MET A 947 48.10 -2.73 15.74
CA MET A 947 47.26 -3.81 16.28
C MET A 947 45.98 -4.02 15.48
N ILE A 948 45.31 -2.94 15.01
CA ILE A 948 44.14 -3.02 14.12
C ILE A 948 44.50 -3.70 12.79
N ILE A 949 45.62 -3.29 12.18
CA ILE A 949 46.12 -3.83 10.90
C ILE A 949 46.41 -5.33 11.00
N LYS A 950 46.98 -5.80 12.13
CA LYS A 950 47.27 -7.22 12.38
C LYS A 950 46.00 -8.03 12.63
N ASN A 951 45.18 -7.58 13.57
CA ASN A 951 43.95 -8.28 13.99
C ASN A 951 42.92 -7.26 14.50
N PRO A 952 41.89 -6.89 13.72
CA PRO A 952 40.91 -5.89 14.14
C PRO A 952 39.89 -6.41 15.17
N ALA A 953 39.84 -7.72 15.46
CA ALA A 953 38.73 -8.33 16.20
C ALA A 953 38.53 -7.79 17.63
N TRP A 954 39.61 -7.30 18.28
CA TRP A 954 39.53 -6.73 19.62
C TRP A 954 38.65 -5.48 19.68
N LEU A 955 38.42 -4.79 18.56
CA LEU A 955 37.48 -3.65 18.44
C LEU A 955 36.01 -4.03 18.65
N SER A 956 35.65 -5.33 18.68
CA SER A 956 34.28 -5.77 18.96
C SER A 956 33.95 -5.92 20.46
N PHE A 957 34.96 -5.96 21.35
CA PHE A 957 34.76 -6.17 22.79
C PHE A 957 34.43 -4.86 23.52
N ASN A 958 33.85 -4.92 24.72
CA ASN A 958 33.65 -3.74 25.57
C ASN A 958 34.98 -3.34 26.26
N VAL A 959 35.17 -2.05 26.55
CA VAL A 959 36.34 -1.56 27.30
C VAL A 959 36.31 -2.08 28.74
N GLU A 960 35.34 -1.62 29.54
CA GLU A 960 35.17 -1.88 30.98
C GLU A 960 34.96 -3.36 31.31
N SER A 961 34.16 -4.08 30.51
CA SER A 961 33.79 -5.48 30.80
C SER A 961 34.55 -6.52 29.98
N SER A 962 35.66 -6.16 29.33
CA SER A 962 36.51 -7.16 28.67
C SER A 962 37.95 -6.73 28.40
N LEU A 963 38.18 -5.55 27.79
CA LEU A 963 39.54 -5.13 27.43
C LEU A 963 40.33 -4.75 28.69
N SER A 964 39.73 -3.97 29.60
CA SER A 964 40.33 -3.58 30.89
C SER A 964 40.70 -4.79 31.74
N LEU A 965 39.80 -5.77 31.89
CA LEU A 965 40.04 -6.98 32.68
C LEU A 965 41.23 -7.79 32.14
N LYS A 966 41.35 -7.90 30.81
CA LYS A 966 42.47 -8.59 30.16
C LYS A 966 43.80 -7.82 30.28
N VAL A 967 43.78 -6.49 30.16
CA VAL A 967 45.00 -5.67 30.29
C VAL A 967 45.45 -5.57 31.77
N ASN A 968 44.50 -5.44 32.71
CA ASN A 968 44.76 -5.51 34.14
C ASN A 968 45.38 -6.86 34.51
N TYR A 969 44.79 -7.97 34.08
CA TYR A 969 45.36 -9.31 34.30
C TYR A 969 46.77 -9.44 33.70
N LEU A 970 46.99 -8.93 32.48
CA LEU A 970 48.30 -8.95 31.82
C LEU A 970 49.38 -8.20 32.61
N VAL A 971 49.07 -7.01 33.12
CA VAL A 971 50.06 -6.17 33.82
C VAL A 971 50.21 -6.62 35.27
N ASN A 972 49.12 -6.73 36.01
CA ASN A 972 49.12 -6.88 37.46
C ASN A 972 49.22 -8.34 37.93
N VAL A 973 48.71 -9.31 37.16
CA VAL A 973 48.70 -10.74 37.53
C VAL A 973 49.74 -11.56 36.75
N MET A 974 50.01 -11.19 35.49
CA MET A 974 51.06 -11.84 34.70
C MET A 974 52.41 -11.12 34.76
N GLY A 975 52.48 -9.88 35.27
CA GLY A 975 53.73 -9.09 35.31
C GLY A 975 54.29 -8.73 33.93
N ARG A 976 53.44 -8.70 32.89
CA ARG A 976 53.86 -8.55 31.48
C ARG A 976 53.64 -7.12 30.98
N SER A 977 54.47 -6.69 30.03
CA SER A 977 54.34 -5.35 29.45
C SER A 977 53.17 -5.25 28.48
N VAL A 978 52.39 -4.17 28.58
CA VAL A 978 51.34 -3.80 27.61
C VAL A 978 51.88 -3.75 26.17
N GLN A 979 53.18 -3.42 26.01
CA GLN A 979 53.88 -3.39 24.72
C GLN A 979 53.86 -4.74 23.97
N GLU A 980 53.70 -5.87 24.66
CA GLU A 980 53.54 -7.18 24.01
C GLU A 980 52.22 -7.31 23.23
N LEU A 981 51.20 -6.51 23.54
CA LEU A 981 49.94 -6.49 22.77
C LEU A 981 50.16 -6.00 21.33
N VAL A 982 51.21 -5.21 21.08
CA VAL A 982 51.58 -4.74 19.73
C VAL A 982 52.05 -5.88 18.84
N THR A 983 52.66 -6.93 19.41
CA THR A 983 53.03 -8.16 18.68
C THR A 983 51.94 -9.23 18.75
N ALA A 984 51.21 -9.32 19.86
CA ALA A 984 50.29 -10.42 20.18
C ALA A 984 48.84 -9.96 20.45
N SER A 985 48.29 -9.02 19.68
CA SER A 985 46.94 -8.44 19.89
C SER A 985 45.79 -9.46 19.92
N THR A 986 46.01 -10.68 19.41
CA THR A 986 45.12 -11.85 19.60
C THR A 986 44.83 -12.16 21.07
N PHE A 987 45.73 -11.83 22.01
CA PHE A 987 45.50 -11.94 23.46
C PHE A 987 44.17 -11.29 23.89
N LEU A 988 43.89 -10.06 23.43
CA LEU A 988 42.65 -9.33 23.73
C LEU A 988 41.38 -10.02 23.22
N THR A 989 41.51 -10.91 22.21
CA THR A 989 40.39 -11.58 21.53
C THR A 989 40.00 -12.92 22.14
N MET A 990 40.81 -13.46 23.06
CA MET A 990 40.60 -14.77 23.69
C MET A 990 39.79 -14.64 24.99
N SER A 991 39.31 -15.78 25.51
CA SER A 991 38.63 -15.81 26.82
C SER A 991 39.64 -15.63 27.96
N LEU A 992 39.30 -14.79 28.93
CA LEU A 992 40.13 -14.57 30.12
C LEU A 992 40.09 -15.82 31.01
N GLU A 993 38.91 -16.10 31.59
CA GLU A 993 38.63 -17.26 32.45
C GLU A 993 38.98 -18.61 31.79
N ASN A 994 38.52 -18.84 30.56
CA ASN A 994 38.54 -20.18 29.96
C ASN A 994 39.78 -20.48 29.11
N ARG A 995 40.72 -19.53 28.96
CA ARG A 995 41.95 -19.77 28.16
C ARG A 995 43.18 -19.02 28.63
N ILE A 996 43.09 -17.74 29.01
CA ILE A 996 44.27 -16.97 29.45
C ILE A 996 44.67 -17.41 30.87
N MET A 997 43.72 -17.41 31.81
CA MET A 997 43.98 -17.73 33.22
C MET A 997 44.54 -19.15 33.42
N PRO A 998 43.92 -20.25 32.94
CA PRO A 998 44.37 -21.60 33.30
C PRO A 998 45.74 -21.91 32.70
N ARG A 999 46.02 -21.37 31.51
CA ARG A 999 47.33 -21.47 30.85
C ARG A 999 48.40 -20.68 31.59
N TRP A 1000 48.08 -19.50 32.13
CA TRP A 1000 49.01 -18.74 32.96
C TRP A 1000 49.25 -19.40 34.32
N THR A 1001 48.21 -19.90 34.99
CA THR A 1001 48.32 -20.62 36.27
C THR A 1001 49.22 -21.85 36.14
N VAL A 1002 49.06 -22.66 35.09
CA VAL A 1002 49.97 -23.80 34.83
C VAL A 1002 51.40 -23.32 34.55
N LEU A 1003 51.61 -22.34 33.66
CA LEU A 1003 52.97 -21.91 33.29
C LEU A 1003 53.71 -21.26 34.46
N SER A 1004 53.05 -20.37 35.22
CA SER A 1004 53.65 -19.73 36.40
C SER A 1004 53.93 -20.73 37.54
N ALA A 1005 53.10 -21.78 37.71
CA ALA A 1005 53.41 -22.88 38.61
C ALA A 1005 54.63 -23.69 38.13
N MET A 1006 54.73 -24.00 36.83
CA MET A 1006 55.91 -24.65 36.24
C MET A 1006 57.19 -23.82 36.35
N GLU A 1007 57.08 -22.49 36.28
CA GLU A 1007 58.19 -21.56 36.45
C GLU A 1007 58.71 -21.57 37.90
N LYS A 1008 57.81 -21.49 38.89
CA LYS A 1008 58.14 -21.59 40.33
C LYS A 1008 58.85 -22.88 40.72
N VAL A 1009 58.63 -23.99 40.01
CA VAL A 1009 59.33 -25.28 40.23
C VAL A 1009 60.47 -25.56 39.25
N GLY A 1010 60.89 -24.57 38.44
CA GLY A 1010 62.04 -24.70 37.53
C GLY A 1010 61.83 -25.62 36.31
N LEU A 1011 60.59 -26.01 36.00
CA LEU A 1011 60.27 -26.89 34.86
C LEU A 1011 60.19 -26.13 33.52
N LEU A 1012 60.07 -24.79 33.53
CA LEU A 1012 60.16 -23.98 32.30
C LEU A 1012 61.61 -23.64 31.94
N LYS A 1013 62.08 -24.22 30.83
CA LYS A 1013 63.41 -23.93 30.25
C LYS A 1013 63.56 -22.53 29.63
N LYS A 1014 62.46 -21.77 29.51
CA LYS A 1014 62.41 -20.38 29.01
C LYS A 1014 61.03 -19.78 29.25
N THR A 1015 60.95 -18.46 29.23
CA THR A 1015 59.68 -17.73 29.12
C THR A 1015 59.06 -17.92 27.73
N TYR A 1016 57.74 -17.78 27.64
CA TYR A 1016 56.97 -17.88 26.39
C TYR A 1016 56.27 -16.55 26.07
N SER A 1017 55.99 -16.32 24.78
CA SER A 1017 55.28 -15.12 24.31
C SER A 1017 53.78 -15.24 24.55
N LEU A 1018 53.08 -14.10 24.71
CA LEU A 1018 51.61 -14.07 24.81
C LEU A 1018 50.94 -14.76 23.63
N SER A 1019 51.48 -14.60 22.41
CA SER A 1019 50.99 -15.25 21.21
C SER A 1019 51.05 -16.79 21.34
N THR A 1020 52.17 -17.31 21.85
CA THR A 1020 52.33 -18.75 22.11
C THR A 1020 51.33 -19.26 23.15
N LEU A 1021 51.15 -18.50 24.24
CA LEU A 1021 50.23 -18.86 25.33
C LEU A 1021 48.79 -18.99 24.81
N VAL A 1022 48.31 -18.09 23.96
CA VAL A 1022 46.87 -18.04 23.58
C VAL A 1022 46.50 -18.74 22.27
N THR A 1023 47.45 -18.96 21.35
CA THR A 1023 47.14 -19.47 19.99
C THR A 1023 47.13 -20.99 19.85
N TRP A 1024 47.85 -21.72 20.70
CA TRP A 1024 47.88 -23.19 20.65
C TRP A 1024 46.51 -23.81 20.97
N SER A 1025 46.21 -24.99 20.41
CA SER A 1025 45.03 -25.78 20.83
C SER A 1025 45.16 -26.22 22.28
N ASP A 1026 44.04 -26.55 22.92
CA ASP A 1026 44.03 -26.98 24.31
C ASP A 1026 44.73 -28.34 24.46
N ASP A 1027 44.54 -29.27 23.50
CA ASP A 1027 45.23 -30.57 23.47
C ASP A 1027 46.76 -30.42 23.36
N TYR A 1028 47.24 -29.60 22.42
CA TYR A 1028 48.67 -29.40 22.21
C TYR A 1028 49.32 -28.64 23.39
N PHE A 1029 48.60 -27.70 24.01
CA PHE A 1029 49.04 -27.08 25.25
C PHE A 1029 49.11 -28.10 26.39
N TYR A 1030 48.11 -28.97 26.51
CA TYR A 1030 48.04 -30.02 27.52
C TYR A 1030 49.17 -31.05 27.37
N GLU A 1031 49.35 -31.66 26.20
CA GLU A 1031 50.46 -32.60 25.92
C GLU A 1031 51.84 -31.99 26.15
N ARG A 1032 51.99 -30.67 25.91
CA ARG A 1032 53.28 -29.99 25.97
C ARG A 1032 53.67 -29.52 27.38
N PHE A 1033 52.69 -29.13 28.20
CA PHE A 1033 52.94 -28.51 29.52
C PHE A 1033 52.25 -29.25 30.67
N VAL A 1034 51.00 -29.68 30.52
CA VAL A 1034 50.17 -30.20 31.61
C VAL A 1034 50.39 -31.69 31.84
N ASP A 1035 50.46 -32.49 30.76
CA ASP A 1035 50.44 -33.94 30.86
C ASP A 1035 51.68 -34.50 31.57
N LYS A 1036 52.82 -33.85 31.34
CA LYS A 1036 54.17 -34.27 31.79
C LYS A 1036 54.59 -33.62 33.13
N CYS A 1037 53.66 -32.93 33.79
CA CYS A 1037 53.90 -32.28 35.07
C CYS A 1037 53.54 -33.16 36.28
N PRO A 1038 54.05 -32.83 37.48
CA PRO A 1038 53.56 -33.37 38.75
C PRO A 1038 52.04 -33.23 38.88
N LYS A 1039 51.41 -34.15 39.63
CA LYS A 1039 49.94 -34.22 39.80
C LYS A 1039 49.36 -32.90 40.35
N GLU A 1040 50.17 -32.17 41.10
CA GLU A 1040 49.88 -30.93 41.79
C GLU A 1040 49.64 -29.81 40.78
N ILE A 1041 50.54 -29.66 39.80
CA ILE A 1041 50.39 -28.72 38.68
C ILE A 1041 49.31 -29.23 37.71
N LYS A 1042 49.23 -30.55 37.49
CA LYS A 1042 48.23 -31.17 36.61
C LYS A 1042 46.79 -30.91 37.06
N LYS A 1043 46.53 -30.79 38.37
CA LYS A 1043 45.23 -30.36 38.95
C LYS A 1043 44.85 -28.93 38.56
N LEU A 1044 45.81 -28.00 38.44
CA LEU A 1044 45.55 -26.58 38.15
C LEU A 1044 44.89 -26.36 36.77
N TRP A 1045 45.01 -27.32 35.86
CA TRP A 1045 44.33 -27.31 34.56
C TRP A 1045 42.84 -27.67 34.65
N PHE A 1046 42.46 -28.48 35.64
CA PHE A 1046 41.10 -29.00 35.83
C PHE A 1046 40.33 -28.32 36.96
N ALA A 1047 41.01 -27.48 37.76
CA ALA A 1047 40.37 -26.66 38.78
C ALA A 1047 39.47 -25.60 38.11
N PRO A 1048 38.17 -25.52 38.42
CA PRO A 1048 37.36 -24.36 38.05
C PRO A 1048 37.90 -23.12 38.79
N SER A 1049 37.74 -21.94 38.19
CA SER A 1049 38.35 -20.68 38.65
C SER A 1049 37.66 -20.07 39.89
N CYS A 1050 37.67 -20.80 41.01
CA CYS A 1050 37.16 -20.40 42.32
C CYS A 1050 38.10 -20.86 43.44
N ALA A 1051 39.27 -20.23 43.54
CA ALA A 1051 40.19 -20.33 44.67
C ALA A 1051 41.05 -19.04 44.76
N GLU A 1052 41.48 -18.69 45.97
CA GLU A 1052 42.38 -17.56 46.29
C GLU A 1052 41.79 -16.12 46.15
N GLU A 1053 40.64 -15.86 46.80
CA GLU A 1053 40.32 -14.49 47.29
C GLU A 1053 40.80 -14.24 48.75
N ASP A 1054 41.00 -15.30 49.55
CA ASP A 1054 41.16 -15.23 51.02
C ASP A 1054 42.54 -14.77 51.55
N ASN A 1055 43.52 -14.38 50.72
CA ASN A 1055 44.91 -14.18 51.17
C ASN A 1055 45.66 -12.94 50.62
N LEU A 1056 44.96 -11.90 50.15
CA LEU A 1056 45.59 -10.58 49.95
C LEU A 1056 45.38 -9.66 51.18
N PRO A 1057 46.40 -8.89 51.61
CA PRO A 1057 46.22 -7.80 52.57
C PRO A 1057 45.17 -6.79 52.08
N LYS A 1058 44.32 -6.31 52.99
CA LYS A 1058 43.17 -5.45 52.68
C LYS A 1058 43.58 -4.12 52.02
N ASP A 1059 44.78 -3.68 52.31
CA ASP A 1059 45.48 -2.50 51.82
C ASP A 1059 45.90 -2.57 50.33
N GLN A 1060 45.64 -3.68 49.62
CA GLN A 1060 45.85 -3.80 48.16
C GLN A 1060 44.58 -4.11 47.34
N GLN A 1061 43.39 -4.14 47.95
CA GLN A 1061 42.15 -4.30 47.18
C GLN A 1061 41.75 -2.96 46.52
N PRO A 1062 41.46 -2.91 45.20
CA PRO A 1062 41.04 -1.68 44.55
C PRO A 1062 39.63 -1.26 45.02
N VAL A 1063 39.46 0.02 45.33
CA VAL A 1063 38.16 0.61 45.66
C VAL A 1063 37.26 0.56 44.43
N ALA A 1064 36.01 0.13 44.63
CA ALA A 1064 34.99 -0.10 43.59
C ALA A 1064 34.30 1.17 43.09
#